data_AF-A0A1I6KDI6-F1
#
_entry.id   AF-A0A1I6KDI6-F1
#
_cell.length_a   1.000
_cell.length_b   1.000
_cell.length_c   1.000
_cell.angle_alpha   90.00
_cell.angle_beta   90.00
_cell.angle_gamma   90.00
#
_symmetry.space_group_name_H-M   'P 1'
#
loop_
_entity.id
_entity.type
_entity.pdbx_description
1 polymer ?
#
loop_
_entity_poly.entity_id
_entity_poly.type
_entity_poly.pdbx_seq_one_letter_code
_entity_poly.pdbx_strand_id
1 'polypeptide(L)'
;MIHRDTIQLTAIAAAALLLTACATTGTTGSSSSSAAPAAQAASAPAGAASGAPGQPGASSPMTAPRPAADPTAPKPFAEVSRDAKRDDGLFPILRKDEKVWLEIPRAMLNKPFLFTINISSSIGERGFYASQMGPEIMAEWRRIGNTIQLVALNTEFRAEGGGKRAGEEAFSPSLLAAGPVASADHPERKAFLVDAGLLLSDIPGMSTRLEMAYRLPYNVDRGNSYFELTRADEKLTTLNAKVHYFTPRIPAPPLVAPPVPVPTPPQATPDPRSMFMGFVYNFRALPEEKMSPRRADGRLGHFTETFTDLSDDLKANPRVHYINRWRLEKKDPAAALSEPVEPITYWMDKNIPPKYRAAVEAGILEWNKAFEKIGFKDAVVAKQQPDDADWDNMDASHASIRWFVGSDVGFAIGPSHVDPRTGEILDADIGMSDVFARGGRAFISEDAPRGLAGAPVSTLAEEAQALAALNHGWREGRNATYCTYAHDAAAEMDFALDVLEARGDIAPDSPEADAFIQARIKDVIMHEVGHTLGLKHNFKASTQVTQAQLKDKAWTDAHGLSASVMDYNAYNIPLQGEAPTTYNNTTLGAYDYWAIEYAYKQVPKEQEESELKRIASQNTQPGHAYADDTDAGGFGPFDGMDPTINRFDLGDDPMAYFRKRLKLTQELWARVQNRAPEATDDPLRQRRQLANGFSQLARASDLVGKYVGGMYTHRDVPGASVAAMRPVDPAKQREALRFLAQGIFSADSFRFKPEFLTSITTDYVEFNRAGFVNIPAAVARVQLGSLDRLLQAQTAIRLMELPAYVPVSQRKGLISIGEVYGTLQSSIWSELKTGGDIDPLRRNLQREYLRRIQANLTKSGAASGQFADAYAVLRLHAVQLQSELRAAQGKGSLETRAHLAESLDFLSTVLKATMVRT
;
A
#
# COMPACT_ATOMS: atom_id res chain seq x y z
N MET A 1 11.14 65.66 -6.59
CA MET A 1 11.54 66.32 -7.85
C MET A 1 11.83 65.19 -8.85
N ILE A 2 11.03 65.02 -9.92
CA ILE A 2 11.21 65.63 -11.28
C ILE A 2 12.45 65.00 -11.97
N HIS A 3 12.44 64.33 -13.14
CA HIS A 3 11.47 63.90 -14.18
C HIS A 3 11.80 62.43 -14.58
N ARG A 4 10.97 61.55 -15.19
CA ARG A 4 10.00 61.54 -16.32
C ARG A 4 10.60 61.20 -17.71
N ASP A 5 9.81 60.48 -18.52
CA ASP A 5 9.93 60.17 -19.97
C ASP A 5 10.81 58.93 -20.35
N THR A 6 10.49 58.05 -21.32
CA THR A 6 9.34 57.98 -22.25
C THR A 6 8.95 56.56 -22.74
N ILE A 7 7.66 56.45 -23.07
CA ILE A 7 6.85 55.42 -23.75
C ILE A 7 7.45 54.74 -25.01
N GLN A 8 7.14 53.44 -25.24
CA GLN A 8 6.54 52.96 -26.51
C GLN A 8 5.60 51.74 -26.34
N LEU A 9 4.43 51.79 -26.99
CA LEU A 9 3.40 50.73 -27.05
C LEU A 9 3.55 49.87 -28.32
N THR A 10 3.02 48.63 -28.30
CA THR A 10 1.98 48.03 -29.19
C THR A 10 2.00 46.47 -29.06
N ALA A 11 1.02 45.63 -29.42
CA ALA A 11 -0.47 45.68 -29.57
C ALA A 11 -0.97 44.26 -30.02
N ILE A 12 -2.23 43.77 -29.89
CA ILE A 12 -3.42 44.08 -29.05
C ILE A 12 -4.39 42.85 -29.08
N ALA A 13 -4.94 42.44 -27.91
CA ALA A 13 -6.19 41.65 -27.72
C ALA A 13 -6.32 40.24 -28.40
N ALA A 14 -7.37 39.41 -28.18
CA ALA A 14 -8.66 39.62 -27.49
C ALA A 14 -9.27 38.32 -26.93
N ALA A 15 -10.07 38.44 -25.85
CA ALA A 15 -11.32 37.67 -25.64
C ALA A 15 -12.07 38.21 -24.39
N ALA A 16 -13.30 38.71 -24.56
CA ALA A 16 -14.21 39.01 -23.46
C ALA A 16 -15.68 39.12 -23.95
N LEU A 17 -16.63 38.68 -23.10
CA LEU A 17 -18.09 38.94 -23.13
C LEU A 17 -18.89 38.20 -24.26
N LEU A 18 -20.16 37.78 -24.10
CA LEU A 18 -21.11 37.89 -22.98
C LEU A 18 -22.22 36.79 -23.03
N LEU A 19 -23.15 36.82 -22.06
CA LEU A 19 -24.22 35.84 -21.76
C LEU A 19 -25.55 36.05 -22.53
N THR A 20 -26.43 35.04 -22.42
CA THR A 20 -27.93 35.07 -22.28
C THR A 20 -28.88 34.65 -23.42
N ALA A 21 -29.98 34.03 -22.95
CA ALA A 21 -31.37 34.02 -23.48
C ALA A 21 -31.86 32.87 -24.39
N CYS A 22 -33.20 32.70 -24.41
CA CYS A 22 -33.88 31.42 -24.66
C CYS A 22 -34.92 31.43 -25.80
N ALA A 23 -35.21 30.22 -26.30
CA ALA A 23 -36.52 29.69 -26.72
C ALA A 23 -37.16 30.00 -28.11
N THR A 24 -37.90 28.98 -28.58
CA THR A 24 -39.03 28.92 -29.56
C THR A 24 -38.80 28.70 -31.08
N THR A 25 -39.20 27.49 -31.52
CA THR A 25 -40.03 27.12 -32.71
C THR A 25 -39.66 27.50 -34.16
N GLY A 26 -39.66 26.50 -35.08
CA GLY A 26 -39.90 26.73 -36.51
C GLY A 26 -39.50 25.60 -37.50
N THR A 27 -40.50 24.85 -37.99
CA THR A 27 -40.52 23.84 -39.10
C THR A 27 -39.81 24.25 -40.42
N THR A 28 -39.38 23.38 -41.38
CA THR A 28 -40.14 22.33 -42.13
C THR A 28 -39.27 21.34 -42.95
N GLY A 29 -39.76 20.10 -43.17
CA GLY A 29 -39.66 19.30 -44.43
C GLY A 29 -38.36 18.51 -44.70
N SER A 30 -38.35 17.28 -45.26
CA SER A 30 -39.32 16.55 -46.11
C SER A 30 -39.30 15.01 -45.89
N SER A 31 -40.05 14.23 -46.69
CA SER A 31 -40.53 12.87 -46.36
C SER A 31 -40.60 11.85 -47.51
N SER A 32 -40.47 10.55 -47.21
CA SER A 32 -41.07 9.39 -47.93
C SER A 32 -41.05 8.13 -47.01
N SER A 33 -42.17 7.56 -46.55
CA SER A 33 -43.10 6.59 -47.23
C SER A 33 -42.40 5.33 -47.75
N SER A 34 -42.74 4.09 -47.41
CA SER A 34 -44.07 3.40 -47.33
C SER A 34 -43.95 2.06 -46.55
N ALA A 35 -44.92 1.16 -46.37
CA ALA A 35 -46.37 1.21 -46.08
C ALA A 35 -46.81 -0.21 -45.57
N ALA A 36 -47.89 -0.31 -44.79
CA ALA A 36 -48.47 -1.59 -44.34
C ALA A 36 -49.45 -2.19 -45.39
N PRO A 37 -49.99 -3.42 -45.19
CA PRO A 37 -51.29 -3.51 -44.51
C PRO A 37 -51.48 -4.75 -43.61
N ALA A 38 -52.68 -4.91 -43.03
CA ALA A 38 -53.04 -5.95 -42.06
C ALA A 38 -54.35 -6.68 -42.40
N ALA A 39 -54.58 -7.79 -41.67
CA ALA A 39 -55.85 -8.50 -41.40
C ALA A 39 -56.51 -9.35 -42.50
N GLN A 40 -56.79 -10.64 -42.18
CA GLN A 40 -58.15 -11.15 -41.91
C GLN A 40 -58.14 -12.60 -41.36
N ALA A 41 -59.25 -13.01 -40.73
CA ALA A 41 -59.54 -14.36 -40.22
C ALA A 41 -60.20 -15.22 -41.34
N ALA A 42 -60.67 -16.48 -41.19
CA ALA A 42 -60.87 -17.41 -40.06
C ALA A 42 -60.98 -18.86 -40.62
N SER A 43 -61.02 -19.89 -39.77
CA SER A 43 -61.92 -21.06 -39.97
C SER A 43 -61.89 -22.05 -38.79
N ALA A 44 -63.05 -22.62 -38.48
CA ALA A 44 -63.23 -23.82 -37.66
C ALA A 44 -63.80 -24.95 -38.54
N PRO A 45 -63.95 -26.17 -38.00
CA PRO A 45 -65.28 -26.77 -38.06
C PRO A 45 -65.74 -27.40 -36.73
N ALA A 46 -67.00 -27.83 -36.70
CA ALA A 46 -67.78 -28.10 -35.48
C ALA A 46 -68.06 -29.59 -35.21
N GLY A 47 -68.53 -29.87 -33.98
CA GLY A 47 -69.24 -31.08 -33.56
C GLY A 47 -70.29 -30.70 -32.51
N ALA A 48 -71.47 -31.33 -32.53
CA ALA A 48 -72.69 -30.79 -31.89
C ALA A 48 -73.44 -31.80 -31.00
N ALA A 49 -74.54 -31.30 -30.39
CA ALA A 49 -75.58 -31.99 -29.59
C ALA A 49 -75.25 -32.25 -28.09
N SER A 50 -76.19 -32.22 -27.14
CA SER A 50 -77.56 -31.64 -27.09
C SER A 50 -78.11 -31.72 -25.64
N GLY A 51 -79.07 -30.86 -25.26
CA GLY A 51 -79.97 -31.11 -24.11
C GLY A 51 -80.03 -30.04 -23.01
N ALA A 52 -81.25 -29.69 -22.60
CA ALA A 52 -81.63 -28.86 -21.45
C ALA A 52 -83.06 -29.28 -20.99
N PRO A 53 -83.66 -28.76 -19.89
CA PRO A 53 -83.14 -27.92 -18.81
C PRO A 53 -83.45 -28.47 -17.40
N GLY A 54 -82.91 -27.83 -16.35
CA GLY A 54 -83.31 -28.05 -14.94
C GLY A 54 -82.93 -26.89 -14.02
N GLN A 55 -83.89 -26.37 -13.26
CA GLN A 55 -83.76 -25.33 -12.22
C GLN A 55 -84.37 -25.84 -10.89
N PRO A 56 -84.19 -25.17 -9.74
CA PRO A 56 -82.97 -24.48 -9.26
C PRO A 56 -82.61 -24.86 -7.80
N GLY A 57 -81.33 -24.77 -7.43
CA GLY A 57 -80.85 -24.93 -6.04
C GLY A 57 -80.25 -23.62 -5.51
N ALA A 58 -80.61 -23.21 -4.29
CA ALA A 58 -80.37 -21.85 -3.82
C ALA A 58 -79.02 -21.60 -3.10
N SER A 59 -78.47 -20.41 -3.38
CA SER A 59 -77.69 -19.54 -2.49
C SER A 59 -76.46 -20.07 -1.73
N SER A 60 -75.30 -19.48 -2.07
CA SER A 60 -74.35 -18.95 -1.08
C SER A 60 -73.79 -17.62 -1.61
N PRO A 61 -73.47 -16.63 -0.76
CA PRO A 61 -73.27 -15.26 -1.22
C PRO A 61 -71.94 -15.08 -1.96
N MET A 62 -72.01 -14.42 -3.12
CA MET A 62 -70.82 -13.95 -3.83
C MET A 62 -70.12 -12.87 -3.01
N THR A 63 -68.96 -13.19 -2.42
CA THR A 63 -67.95 -12.17 -2.15
C THR A 63 -67.68 -11.38 -3.43
N ALA A 64 -67.68 -10.06 -3.34
CA ALA A 64 -67.39 -9.18 -4.47
C ALA A 64 -66.08 -9.59 -5.16
N PRO A 65 -65.99 -9.53 -6.50
CA PRO A 65 -64.76 -9.85 -7.20
C PRO A 65 -63.66 -8.91 -6.69
N ARG A 66 -62.65 -9.50 -6.05
CA ARG A 66 -61.42 -8.79 -5.66
C ARG A 66 -60.90 -8.09 -6.93
N PRO A 67 -60.66 -6.76 -6.92
CA PRO A 67 -60.19 -6.07 -8.12
C PRO A 67 -58.94 -6.80 -8.62
N ALA A 68 -58.86 -7.00 -9.94
CA ALA A 68 -57.74 -7.70 -10.56
C ALA A 68 -56.44 -7.06 -10.07
N ALA A 69 -55.61 -7.85 -9.39
CA ALA A 69 -54.37 -7.35 -8.83
C ALA A 69 -53.52 -6.81 -9.99
N ASP A 70 -53.08 -5.57 -9.89
CA ASP A 70 -52.13 -4.99 -10.82
C ASP A 70 -50.91 -5.92 -10.88
N PRO A 71 -50.58 -6.54 -12.03
CA PRO A 71 -49.50 -7.51 -12.12
C PRO A 71 -48.12 -6.88 -11.92
N THR A 72 -48.03 -5.54 -11.84
CA THR A 72 -46.81 -4.81 -11.49
C THR A 72 -46.70 -4.48 -9.99
N ALA A 73 -47.76 -4.68 -9.20
CA ALA A 73 -47.77 -4.37 -7.78
C ALA A 73 -46.99 -5.42 -6.94
N PRO A 74 -46.23 -5.01 -5.91
CA PRO A 74 -45.49 -5.95 -5.06
C PRO A 74 -46.41 -6.92 -4.30
N LYS A 75 -46.00 -8.19 -4.20
CA LYS A 75 -46.75 -9.25 -3.52
C LYS A 75 -46.98 -8.93 -2.03
N PRO A 76 -48.09 -9.37 -1.39
CA PRO A 76 -48.29 -9.17 0.05
C PRO A 76 -47.11 -9.68 0.89
N PHE A 77 -46.67 -8.93 1.91
CA PHE A 77 -45.54 -9.31 2.77
C PHE A 77 -45.63 -10.77 3.25
N ALA A 78 -46.78 -11.16 3.80
CA ALA A 78 -47.05 -12.49 4.32
C ALA A 78 -47.13 -13.61 3.26
N GLU A 79 -47.20 -13.28 1.96
CA GLU A 79 -47.03 -14.25 0.87
C GLU A 79 -45.55 -14.55 0.65
N VAL A 80 -44.72 -13.50 0.64
CA VAL A 80 -43.27 -13.59 0.37
C VAL A 80 -42.51 -14.17 1.56
N SER A 81 -42.83 -13.73 2.78
CA SER A 81 -42.18 -14.17 4.02
C SER A 81 -42.69 -15.51 4.57
N ARG A 82 -43.57 -16.22 3.85
CA ARG A 82 -44.23 -17.43 4.37
C ARG A 82 -43.18 -18.52 4.64
N ASP A 83 -43.18 -19.06 5.85
CA ASP A 83 -42.24 -20.08 6.35
C ASP A 83 -40.76 -19.63 6.37
N ALA A 84 -40.46 -18.34 6.22
CA ALA A 84 -39.11 -17.83 6.35
C ALA A 84 -38.72 -17.67 7.84
N LYS A 85 -37.52 -18.13 8.22
CA LYS A 85 -36.90 -17.76 9.50
C LYS A 85 -36.55 -16.28 9.44
N ARG A 86 -36.80 -15.54 10.52
CA ARG A 86 -36.43 -14.13 10.64
C ARG A 86 -35.43 -13.94 11.77
N ASP A 87 -34.35 -13.23 11.47
CA ASP A 87 -33.31 -12.80 12.40
C ASP A 87 -33.37 -11.27 12.54
N ASP A 88 -33.40 -10.77 13.77
CA ASP A 88 -33.59 -9.35 14.09
C ASP A 88 -32.28 -8.57 14.07
N GLY A 89 -32.30 -7.34 13.52
CA GLY A 89 -31.16 -6.42 13.54
C GLY A 89 -31.46 -5.15 12.75
N LEU A 90 -30.42 -4.36 12.41
CA LEU A 90 -30.55 -3.05 11.74
C LEU A 90 -31.44 -3.11 10.48
N PHE A 91 -31.17 -4.10 9.63
CA PHE A 91 -32.05 -4.57 8.57
C PHE A 91 -32.34 -6.06 8.85
N PRO A 92 -33.51 -6.40 9.40
CA PRO A 92 -33.83 -7.79 9.76
C PRO A 92 -33.72 -8.70 8.53
N ILE A 93 -33.15 -9.88 8.73
CA ILE A 93 -32.92 -10.86 7.66
C ILE A 93 -34.05 -11.87 7.69
N LEU A 94 -34.61 -12.19 6.53
CA LEU A 94 -35.52 -13.32 6.36
C LEU A 94 -34.87 -14.36 5.45
N ARG A 95 -34.77 -15.62 5.89
CA ARG A 95 -34.20 -16.72 5.11
C ARG A 95 -35.22 -17.85 4.92
N LYS A 96 -35.36 -18.32 3.67
CA LYS A 96 -36.11 -19.53 3.32
C LYS A 96 -35.37 -20.26 2.22
N ASP A 97 -34.98 -21.50 2.47
CA ASP A 97 -34.10 -22.27 1.58
C ASP A 97 -32.85 -21.42 1.25
N GLU A 98 -32.50 -21.31 -0.04
CA GLU A 98 -31.40 -20.45 -0.53
C GLU A 98 -31.78 -18.96 -0.67
N LYS A 99 -33.03 -18.56 -0.40
CA LYS A 99 -33.47 -17.17 -0.53
C LYS A 99 -33.24 -16.39 0.75
N VAL A 100 -32.61 -15.23 0.59
CA VAL A 100 -32.37 -14.25 1.65
C VAL A 100 -33.01 -12.93 1.25
N TRP A 101 -33.84 -12.38 2.15
CA TRP A 101 -34.40 -11.04 2.01
C TRP A 101 -33.93 -10.14 3.15
N LEU A 102 -33.64 -8.89 2.81
CA LEU A 102 -33.51 -7.80 3.77
C LEU A 102 -34.87 -7.15 3.97
N GLU A 103 -35.30 -7.03 5.21
CA GLU A 103 -36.44 -6.20 5.60
C GLU A 103 -35.96 -4.77 5.81
N ILE A 104 -36.44 -3.84 4.98
CA ILE A 104 -36.07 -2.42 5.05
C ILE A 104 -37.21 -1.62 5.69
N PRO A 105 -37.03 -1.10 6.92
CA PRO A 105 -37.99 -0.18 7.54
C PRO A 105 -38.12 1.10 6.72
N ARG A 106 -39.33 1.63 6.54
CA ARG A 106 -39.52 2.93 5.85
C ARG A 106 -38.74 4.08 6.49
N ALA A 107 -38.49 4.01 7.80
CA ALA A 107 -37.69 5.00 8.54
C ALA A 107 -36.19 5.00 8.18
N MET A 108 -35.70 3.95 7.49
CA MET A 108 -34.31 3.85 7.02
C MET A 108 -34.13 4.28 5.56
N LEU A 109 -35.20 4.66 4.86
CA LEU A 109 -35.10 5.20 3.49
C LEU A 109 -34.46 6.59 3.50
N ASN A 110 -33.42 6.78 2.69
CA ASN A 110 -32.59 7.99 2.64
C ASN A 110 -31.97 8.36 4.01
N LYS A 111 -31.75 7.35 4.89
CA LYS A 111 -30.93 7.49 6.10
C LYS A 111 -29.56 6.84 5.83
N PRO A 112 -28.45 7.59 5.91
CA PRO A 112 -27.12 7.03 5.71
C PRO A 112 -26.74 5.99 6.79
N PHE A 113 -26.05 4.95 6.36
CA PHE A 113 -25.37 3.94 7.18
C PHE A 113 -23.97 3.68 6.59
N LEU A 114 -23.13 2.93 7.32
CA LEU A 114 -21.86 2.47 6.77
C LEU A 114 -22.08 1.09 6.14
N PHE A 115 -21.77 0.97 4.85
CA PHE A 115 -21.75 -0.29 4.12
C PHE A 115 -20.28 -0.68 3.91
N THR A 116 -19.88 -1.86 4.37
CA THR A 116 -18.49 -2.32 4.24
C THR A 116 -18.43 -3.71 3.62
N ILE A 117 -17.34 -3.96 2.89
CA ILE A 117 -17.15 -5.18 2.10
C ILE A 117 -15.84 -5.83 2.53
N ASN A 118 -15.93 -6.86 3.34
CA ASN A 118 -14.77 -7.58 3.87
C ASN A 118 -14.53 -8.89 3.08
N ILE A 119 -13.30 -9.39 2.98
CA ILE A 119 -12.95 -10.59 2.19
C ILE A 119 -12.64 -11.76 3.13
N SER A 120 -13.57 -12.70 3.27
CA SER A 120 -13.42 -13.88 4.16
C SER A 120 -12.63 -15.02 3.54
N SER A 121 -12.71 -15.21 2.22
CA SER A 121 -11.96 -16.27 1.51
C SER A 121 -11.62 -15.86 0.08
N SER A 122 -10.48 -16.30 -0.44
CA SER A 122 -9.99 -15.88 -1.75
C SER A 122 -9.04 -16.93 -2.35
N ILE A 123 -8.36 -16.60 -3.46
CA ILE A 123 -7.54 -17.51 -4.28
C ILE A 123 -6.29 -17.99 -3.54
N GLY A 124 -5.70 -17.15 -2.68
CA GLY A 124 -4.49 -17.43 -1.93
C GLY A 124 -3.18 -17.01 -2.61
N GLU A 125 -3.25 -16.26 -3.73
CA GLU A 125 -2.08 -15.79 -4.49
C GLU A 125 -2.28 -14.36 -5.05
N ARG A 126 -1.21 -13.68 -5.47
CA ARG A 126 -1.21 -12.43 -6.28
C ARG A 126 -2.10 -11.29 -5.77
N GLY A 127 -2.16 -11.10 -4.45
CA GLY A 127 -3.01 -10.06 -3.83
C GLY A 127 -4.44 -10.49 -3.54
N PHE A 128 -4.85 -11.71 -3.92
CA PHE A 128 -6.17 -12.27 -3.65
C PHE A 128 -6.13 -13.19 -2.44
N TYR A 129 -5.98 -12.60 -1.25
CA TYR A 129 -5.89 -13.35 0.01
C TYR A 129 -7.20 -13.35 0.81
N ALA A 130 -7.34 -14.31 1.71
CA ALA A 130 -8.40 -14.34 2.71
C ALA A 130 -8.12 -13.34 3.85
N SER A 131 -9.10 -13.11 4.72
CA SER A 131 -9.00 -12.22 5.89
C SER A 131 -8.48 -10.82 5.57
N GLN A 132 -9.06 -10.17 4.55
CA GLN A 132 -8.72 -8.78 4.19
C GLN A 132 -9.89 -7.85 4.52
N MET A 133 -9.59 -6.72 5.18
CA MET A 133 -10.57 -5.64 5.33
C MET A 133 -10.67 -4.90 3.99
N GLY A 134 -11.87 -4.73 3.46
CA GLY A 134 -12.07 -4.02 2.19
C GLY A 134 -12.67 -2.62 2.38
N PRO A 135 -13.33 -2.04 1.36
CA PRO A 135 -13.76 -0.64 1.38
C PRO A 135 -14.88 -0.36 2.39
N GLU A 136 -14.79 0.80 3.06
CA GLU A 136 -15.95 1.43 3.70
C GLU A 136 -16.66 2.44 2.76
N ILE A 137 -17.98 2.38 2.73
CA ILE A 137 -18.83 3.24 1.88
C ILE A 137 -19.98 3.78 2.72
N MET A 138 -20.10 5.11 2.84
CA MET A 138 -21.32 5.70 3.37
C MET A 138 -22.44 5.56 2.34
N ALA A 139 -23.46 4.77 2.65
CA ALA A 139 -24.51 4.37 1.71
C ALA A 139 -25.92 4.57 2.29
N GLU A 140 -26.93 4.59 1.43
CA GLU A 140 -28.33 4.65 1.83
C GLU A 140 -29.25 3.85 0.90
N TRP A 141 -30.43 3.49 1.41
CA TRP A 141 -31.48 2.85 0.62
C TRP A 141 -32.43 3.90 0.03
N ARG A 142 -32.57 3.93 -1.30
CA ARG A 142 -33.54 4.80 -2.01
C ARG A 142 -34.62 3.96 -2.70
N ARG A 143 -35.89 4.32 -2.52
CA ARG A 143 -37.03 3.67 -3.20
C ARG A 143 -37.61 4.58 -4.28
N ILE A 144 -37.60 4.11 -5.53
CA ILE A 144 -38.16 4.80 -6.69
C ILE A 144 -39.26 3.92 -7.28
N GLY A 145 -40.52 4.22 -6.93
CA GLY A 145 -41.66 3.36 -7.25
C GLY A 145 -41.52 1.97 -6.65
N ASN A 146 -41.44 0.96 -7.54
CA ASN A 146 -41.23 -0.45 -7.18
C ASN A 146 -39.75 -0.90 -7.28
N THR A 147 -38.81 0.02 -7.53
CA THR A 147 -37.37 -0.25 -7.49
C THR A 147 -36.79 0.22 -6.16
N ILE A 148 -35.91 -0.59 -5.57
CA ILE A 148 -35.02 -0.21 -4.47
C ILE A 148 -33.58 -0.09 -5.01
N GLN A 149 -32.83 0.87 -4.50
CA GLN A 149 -31.44 1.15 -4.85
C GLN A 149 -30.59 1.23 -3.58
N LEU A 150 -29.42 0.59 -3.59
CA LEU A 150 -28.33 0.84 -2.66
C LEU A 150 -27.41 1.89 -3.30
N VAL A 151 -27.31 3.06 -2.67
CA VAL A 151 -26.64 4.23 -3.23
C VAL A 151 -25.49 4.68 -2.34
N ALA A 152 -24.28 4.73 -2.89
CA ALA A 152 -23.09 5.29 -2.25
C ALA A 152 -23.10 6.81 -2.33
N LEU A 153 -22.82 7.48 -1.21
CA LEU A 153 -22.81 8.93 -1.08
C LEU A 153 -21.41 9.50 -1.31
N ASN A 154 -21.35 10.68 -1.95
CA ASN A 154 -20.09 11.41 -2.05
C ASN A 154 -19.73 11.99 -0.66
N THR A 155 -18.53 11.65 -0.17
CA THR A 155 -18.00 12.14 1.12
C THR A 155 -16.76 13.02 0.95
N GLU A 156 -16.29 13.20 -0.29
CA GLU A 156 -15.07 13.93 -0.64
C GLU A 156 -15.34 15.42 -0.90
N PHE A 157 -16.57 15.77 -1.33
CA PHE A 157 -17.02 17.14 -1.51
C PHE A 157 -18.26 17.36 -0.66
N ARG A 158 -18.24 18.39 0.20
CA ARG A 158 -19.29 18.67 1.17
C ARG A 158 -19.65 20.16 1.11
N ALA A 159 -20.93 20.46 1.22
CA ALA A 159 -21.42 21.83 1.33
C ALA A 159 -22.60 21.87 2.32
N GLU A 160 -22.58 22.84 3.22
CA GLU A 160 -23.67 23.12 4.16
C GLU A 160 -24.32 24.48 3.84
N GLY A 161 -25.38 24.84 4.59
CA GLY A 161 -26.09 26.11 4.41
C GLY A 161 -26.59 26.34 2.98
N GLY A 162 -26.34 27.54 2.44
CA GLY A 162 -26.77 27.92 1.09
C GLY A 162 -26.05 27.15 -0.04
N GLY A 163 -24.83 26.66 0.20
CA GLY A 163 -24.06 25.89 -0.79
C GLY A 163 -24.52 24.44 -0.95
N LYS A 164 -25.25 23.90 0.05
CA LYS A 164 -25.62 22.47 0.11
C LYS A 164 -26.21 21.94 -1.19
N ARG A 165 -27.23 22.61 -1.73
CA ARG A 165 -27.92 22.18 -2.96
C ARG A 165 -26.98 22.13 -4.16
N ALA A 166 -26.10 23.13 -4.31
CA ALA A 166 -25.13 23.15 -5.41
C ALA A 166 -24.12 22.00 -5.28
N GLY A 167 -23.72 21.63 -4.06
CA GLY A 167 -22.91 20.44 -3.82
C GLY A 167 -23.64 19.14 -4.20
N GLU A 168 -24.89 18.98 -3.76
CA GLU A 168 -25.72 17.79 -4.07
C GLU A 168 -26.03 17.65 -5.57
N GLU A 169 -26.18 18.77 -6.30
CA GLU A 169 -26.41 18.77 -7.76
C GLU A 169 -25.12 18.62 -8.58
N ALA A 170 -23.95 19.05 -8.06
CA ALA A 170 -22.67 18.97 -8.77
C ALA A 170 -21.93 17.63 -8.57
N PHE A 171 -22.07 16.98 -7.42
CA PHE A 171 -21.30 15.78 -7.07
C PHE A 171 -22.23 14.55 -6.97
N SER A 172 -22.35 13.82 -8.08
CA SER A 172 -23.23 12.65 -8.17
C SER A 172 -22.89 11.58 -7.12
N PRO A 173 -23.88 10.96 -6.47
CA PRO A 173 -23.72 9.67 -5.79
C PRO A 173 -23.54 8.54 -6.82
N SER A 174 -23.18 7.34 -6.36
CA SER A 174 -22.97 6.16 -7.20
C SER A 174 -23.98 5.05 -6.86
N LEU A 175 -24.57 4.41 -7.88
CA LEU A 175 -25.46 3.27 -7.69
C LEU A 175 -24.62 1.99 -7.48
N LEU A 176 -24.68 1.38 -6.30
CA LEU A 176 -23.98 0.12 -6.02
C LEU A 176 -24.78 -1.08 -6.53
N ALA A 177 -26.08 -1.11 -6.24
CA ALA A 177 -26.97 -2.16 -6.67
C ALA A 177 -28.43 -1.68 -6.72
N ALA A 178 -29.25 -2.35 -7.53
CA ALA A 178 -30.68 -2.09 -7.63
C ALA A 178 -31.46 -3.38 -7.87
N GLY A 179 -32.72 -3.41 -7.43
CA GLY A 179 -33.64 -4.52 -7.65
C GLY A 179 -35.10 -4.11 -7.47
N PRO A 180 -36.05 -4.97 -7.85
CA PRO A 180 -37.44 -4.76 -7.50
C PRO A 180 -37.66 -4.91 -5.99
N VAL A 181 -38.59 -4.15 -5.43
CA VAL A 181 -39.14 -4.37 -4.10
C VAL A 181 -39.89 -5.71 -4.11
N ALA A 182 -39.47 -6.65 -3.27
CA ALA A 182 -39.97 -8.02 -3.29
C ALA A 182 -41.39 -8.13 -2.71
N SER A 183 -41.77 -7.24 -1.78
CA SER A 183 -43.09 -7.25 -1.15
C SER A 183 -43.73 -5.87 -0.97
N ALA A 184 -45.06 -5.85 -0.86
CA ALA A 184 -45.79 -4.75 -0.24
C ALA A 184 -45.35 -4.60 1.22
N ASP A 185 -45.64 -3.43 1.80
CA ASP A 185 -45.25 -3.15 3.19
C ASP A 185 -45.98 -4.08 4.18
N HIS A 186 -45.29 -4.42 5.26
CA HIS A 186 -45.88 -5.05 6.43
C HIS A 186 -46.90 -4.08 7.08
N PRO A 187 -48.13 -4.54 7.41
CA PRO A 187 -49.21 -3.66 7.85
C PRO A 187 -48.87 -2.88 9.12
N GLU A 188 -48.20 -3.52 10.08
CA GLU A 188 -47.82 -2.91 11.37
C GLU A 188 -46.44 -2.27 11.33
N ARG A 189 -45.39 -3.08 11.16
CA ARG A 189 -43.95 -2.70 11.16
C ARG A 189 -43.52 -1.65 10.11
N LYS A 190 -44.34 -1.34 9.11
CA LYS A 190 -44.05 -0.36 8.03
C LYS A 190 -42.70 -0.60 7.32
N ALA A 191 -42.35 -1.86 7.12
CA ALA A 191 -41.15 -2.32 6.43
C ALA A 191 -41.52 -3.18 5.22
N PHE A 192 -40.65 -3.31 4.23
CA PHE A 192 -40.87 -4.14 3.03
C PHE A 192 -39.64 -5.00 2.74
N LEU A 193 -39.84 -6.10 2.00
CA LEU A 193 -38.76 -7.02 1.66
C LEU A 193 -38.03 -6.61 0.39
N VAL A 194 -36.72 -6.85 0.40
CA VAL A 194 -35.78 -6.67 -0.71
C VAL A 194 -35.01 -7.98 -0.87
N ASP A 195 -34.92 -8.51 -2.09
CA ASP A 195 -34.13 -9.72 -2.36
C ASP A 195 -32.64 -9.40 -2.25
N ALA A 196 -31.94 -10.05 -1.32
CA ALA A 196 -30.52 -9.81 -1.07
C ALA A 196 -29.64 -10.24 -2.26
N GLY A 197 -30.16 -11.05 -3.19
CA GLY A 197 -29.45 -11.47 -4.40
C GLY A 197 -28.96 -10.31 -5.29
N LEU A 198 -29.47 -9.08 -5.11
CA LEU A 198 -28.91 -7.87 -5.74
C LEU A 198 -27.44 -7.60 -5.34
N LEU A 199 -27.02 -8.08 -4.16
CA LEU A 199 -25.64 -7.98 -3.65
C LEU A 199 -24.70 -9.07 -4.19
N LEU A 200 -25.25 -10.11 -4.83
CA LEU A 200 -24.47 -11.13 -5.56
C LEU A 200 -24.09 -10.56 -6.94
N SER A 201 -23.29 -9.51 -6.93
CA SER A 201 -22.77 -8.84 -8.12
C SER A 201 -21.37 -8.30 -7.84
N ASP A 202 -20.67 -7.82 -8.87
CA ASP A 202 -19.31 -7.30 -8.70
C ASP A 202 -19.27 -5.89 -8.05
N ILE A 203 -20.08 -5.68 -7.00
CA ILE A 203 -19.99 -4.51 -6.11
C ILE A 203 -18.57 -4.32 -5.57
N PRO A 204 -17.82 -5.39 -5.19
CA PRO A 204 -16.44 -5.21 -4.78
C PRO A 204 -15.60 -4.67 -5.94
N GLY A 205 -15.78 -5.21 -7.16
CA GLY A 205 -14.99 -4.83 -8.35
C GLY A 205 -13.84 -5.80 -8.63
N MET A 206 -14.01 -7.09 -8.32
CA MET A 206 -12.96 -8.10 -8.46
C MET A 206 -12.74 -8.53 -9.90
N SER A 207 -13.74 -8.46 -10.79
CA SER A 207 -13.54 -8.80 -12.21
C SER A 207 -12.40 -7.97 -12.83
N THR A 208 -12.33 -6.67 -12.54
CA THR A 208 -11.24 -5.79 -13.01
C THR A 208 -9.90 -6.13 -12.35
N ARG A 209 -9.87 -6.45 -11.05
CA ARG A 209 -8.62 -6.86 -10.36
C ARG A 209 -8.08 -8.17 -10.96
N LEU A 210 -8.94 -9.17 -11.14
CA LEU A 210 -8.59 -10.45 -11.76
C LEU A 210 -8.10 -10.26 -13.20
N GLU A 211 -8.77 -9.41 -13.99
CA GLU A 211 -8.33 -9.11 -15.35
C GLU A 211 -6.96 -8.44 -15.38
N MET A 212 -6.64 -7.53 -14.47
CA MET A 212 -5.31 -6.90 -14.47
C MET A 212 -4.20 -7.82 -13.95
N ALA A 213 -4.47 -8.67 -12.96
CA ALA A 213 -3.51 -9.62 -12.38
C ALA A 213 -3.24 -10.87 -13.26
N TYR A 214 -4.23 -11.31 -14.04
CA TYR A 214 -4.15 -12.53 -14.86
C TYR A 214 -4.26 -12.28 -16.37
N ARG A 215 -4.67 -11.07 -16.81
CA ARG A 215 -5.01 -10.73 -18.21
C ARG A 215 -6.06 -11.67 -18.81
N LEU A 216 -7.02 -12.07 -17.97
CA LEU A 216 -8.13 -12.96 -18.28
C LEU A 216 -9.46 -12.33 -17.83
N PRO A 217 -10.51 -12.31 -18.69
CA PRO A 217 -11.78 -11.66 -18.37
C PRO A 217 -12.66 -12.58 -17.51
N TYR A 218 -12.46 -12.54 -16.19
CA TYR A 218 -13.33 -13.24 -15.23
C TYR A 218 -14.63 -12.46 -15.00
N ASN A 219 -15.76 -13.14 -15.05
CA ASN A 219 -17.09 -12.57 -14.88
C ASN A 219 -17.79 -13.19 -13.65
N VAL A 220 -18.58 -12.39 -12.93
CA VAL A 220 -19.44 -12.90 -11.86
C VAL A 220 -20.56 -13.76 -12.45
N ASP A 221 -20.65 -15.00 -11.97
CA ASP A 221 -21.74 -15.91 -12.23
C ASP A 221 -22.71 -15.91 -11.06
N ARG A 222 -23.76 -15.10 -11.19
CA ARG A 222 -24.84 -15.00 -10.18
C ARG A 222 -25.59 -16.30 -9.96
N GLY A 223 -25.62 -17.20 -10.96
CA GLY A 223 -26.39 -18.45 -10.88
C GLY A 223 -25.75 -19.48 -9.93
N ASN A 224 -24.44 -19.40 -9.73
CA ASN A 224 -23.68 -20.23 -8.79
C ASN A 224 -23.16 -19.42 -7.57
N SER A 225 -23.69 -18.21 -7.35
CA SER A 225 -23.36 -17.39 -6.17
C SER A 225 -24.48 -17.48 -5.13
N TYR A 226 -24.15 -17.46 -3.83
CA TYR A 226 -25.12 -17.67 -2.75
C TYR A 226 -24.69 -17.02 -1.43
N PHE A 227 -25.60 -16.96 -0.45
CA PHE A 227 -25.29 -16.55 0.93
C PHE A 227 -25.12 -17.79 1.82
N GLU A 228 -23.91 -17.96 2.35
CA GLU A 228 -23.55 -19.07 3.23
C GLU A 228 -24.12 -18.82 4.63
N LEU A 229 -23.71 -17.73 5.26
CA LEU A 229 -24.11 -17.32 6.62
C LEU A 229 -24.75 -15.93 6.62
N THR A 230 -25.60 -15.70 7.62
CA THR A 230 -26.32 -14.45 7.83
C THR A 230 -26.41 -14.17 9.32
N ARG A 231 -26.01 -12.98 9.77
CA ARG A 231 -26.12 -12.53 11.16
C ARG A 231 -26.77 -11.15 11.22
N ALA A 232 -27.57 -10.91 12.23
CA ALA A 232 -28.18 -9.63 12.49
C ALA A 232 -28.14 -9.35 14.00
N ASP A 233 -27.75 -8.11 14.32
CA ASP A 233 -27.72 -7.53 15.67
C ASP A 233 -28.32 -6.12 15.57
N GLU A 234 -28.68 -5.50 16.70
CA GLU A 234 -29.38 -4.20 16.73
C GLU A 234 -28.72 -3.11 15.85
N LYS A 235 -27.38 -3.05 15.84
CA LYS A 235 -26.59 -2.05 15.11
C LYS A 235 -25.98 -2.56 13.80
N LEU A 236 -26.12 -3.84 13.46
CA LEU A 236 -25.38 -4.50 12.38
C LEU A 236 -26.24 -5.54 11.65
N THR A 237 -26.18 -5.55 10.32
CA THR A 237 -26.66 -6.68 9.50
C THR A 237 -25.51 -7.18 8.64
N THR A 238 -25.19 -8.47 8.71
CA THR A 238 -24.04 -9.08 8.03
C THR A 238 -24.48 -10.25 7.15
N LEU A 239 -24.03 -10.24 5.90
CA LEU A 239 -24.30 -11.29 4.91
C LEU A 239 -22.98 -11.84 4.36
N ASN A 240 -22.72 -13.13 4.60
CA ASN A 240 -21.54 -13.83 4.07
C ASN A 240 -21.88 -14.46 2.72
N ALA A 241 -21.44 -13.82 1.64
CA ALA A 241 -21.64 -14.26 0.26
C ALA A 241 -20.47 -15.11 -0.24
N LYS A 242 -20.76 -16.22 -0.90
CA LYS A 242 -19.83 -16.93 -1.79
C LYS A 242 -20.18 -16.55 -3.23
N VAL A 243 -19.27 -15.85 -3.91
CA VAL A 243 -19.47 -15.35 -5.27
C VAL A 243 -18.58 -16.15 -6.23
N HIS A 244 -19.20 -16.71 -7.27
CA HIS A 244 -18.50 -17.47 -8.31
C HIS A 244 -17.99 -16.53 -9.39
N TYR A 245 -16.69 -16.62 -9.71
CA TYR A 245 -16.05 -15.94 -10.83
C TYR A 245 -15.57 -16.98 -11.85
N PHE A 246 -15.88 -16.77 -13.13
CA PHE A 246 -15.46 -17.69 -14.19
C PHE A 246 -14.99 -16.99 -15.47
N THR A 247 -14.17 -17.69 -16.24
CA THR A 247 -13.88 -17.37 -17.65
C THR A 247 -14.17 -18.59 -18.52
N PRO A 248 -14.83 -18.45 -19.70
CA PRO A 248 -15.18 -19.60 -20.53
C PRO A 248 -13.98 -20.33 -21.12
N ARG A 249 -12.83 -19.65 -21.26
CA ARG A 249 -11.57 -20.25 -21.75
C ARG A 249 -10.34 -19.46 -21.32
N ILE A 250 -9.22 -20.16 -21.24
CA ILE A 250 -7.88 -19.56 -21.18
C ILE A 250 -7.27 -19.60 -22.59
N PRO A 251 -6.71 -18.51 -23.13
CA PRO A 251 -5.99 -18.53 -24.40
C PRO A 251 -4.80 -19.48 -24.36
N ALA A 252 -4.55 -20.22 -25.44
CA ALA A 252 -3.34 -21.00 -25.56
C ALA A 252 -2.10 -20.08 -25.56
N PRO A 253 -0.98 -20.47 -24.92
CA PRO A 253 0.26 -19.70 -24.99
C PRO A 253 0.69 -19.46 -26.46
N PRO A 254 1.21 -18.27 -26.80
CA PRO A 254 1.69 -18.00 -28.15
C PRO A 254 2.89 -18.90 -28.47
N LEU A 255 2.96 -19.39 -29.72
CA LEU A 255 4.07 -20.25 -30.20
C LEU A 255 5.44 -19.54 -30.19
N VAL A 256 5.43 -18.21 -30.13
CA VAL A 256 6.62 -17.37 -29.94
C VAL A 256 6.42 -16.59 -28.65
N ALA A 257 7.37 -16.72 -27.71
CA ALA A 257 7.35 -15.95 -26.48
C ALA A 257 7.43 -14.45 -26.81
N PRO A 258 6.46 -13.61 -26.37
CA PRO A 258 6.52 -12.18 -26.59
C PRO A 258 7.65 -11.54 -25.75
N PRO A 259 8.13 -10.35 -26.14
CA PRO A 259 9.19 -9.63 -25.41
C PRO A 259 8.74 -9.07 -24.05
N VAL A 260 7.44 -9.17 -23.73
CA VAL A 260 6.86 -8.85 -22.43
C VAL A 260 6.42 -10.14 -21.74
N PRO A 261 6.57 -10.27 -20.41
CA PRO A 261 6.02 -11.40 -19.68
C PRO A 261 4.51 -11.56 -19.94
N VAL A 262 4.07 -12.79 -20.21
CA VAL A 262 2.63 -13.10 -20.27
C VAL A 262 2.23 -13.58 -18.88
N PRO A 263 1.36 -12.86 -18.15
CA PRO A 263 0.90 -13.34 -16.86
C PRO A 263 0.17 -14.67 -17.04
N THR A 264 0.54 -15.64 -16.22
CA THR A 264 -0.08 -16.98 -16.24
C THR A 264 -1.47 -16.91 -15.61
N PRO A 265 -2.38 -17.86 -15.92
CA PRO A 265 -3.60 -18.07 -15.13
C PRO A 265 -3.29 -18.36 -13.65
N PRO A 266 -4.30 -18.33 -12.76
CA PRO A 266 -4.14 -18.72 -11.36
C PRO A 266 -3.50 -20.11 -11.20
N GLN A 267 -2.65 -20.31 -10.19
CA GLN A 267 -1.96 -21.58 -9.95
C GLN A 267 -2.42 -22.27 -8.65
N ALA A 268 -2.93 -21.51 -7.67
CA ALA A 268 -3.50 -22.02 -6.42
C ALA A 268 -4.89 -22.66 -6.55
N THR A 269 -5.50 -22.64 -7.76
CA THR A 269 -6.85 -23.18 -8.02
C THR A 269 -6.82 -24.51 -8.78
N PRO A 270 -7.66 -25.51 -8.43
CA PRO A 270 -7.75 -26.77 -9.18
C PRO A 270 -8.16 -26.65 -10.65
N ASP A 271 -9.01 -25.68 -10.99
CA ASP A 271 -9.29 -25.27 -12.38
C ASP A 271 -9.18 -23.74 -12.48
N PRO A 272 -8.16 -23.19 -13.17
CA PRO A 272 -7.96 -21.75 -13.27
C PRO A 272 -9.09 -20.99 -13.99
N ARG A 273 -10.08 -21.68 -14.56
CA ARG A 273 -11.24 -21.04 -15.20
C ARG A 273 -12.38 -20.69 -14.25
N SER A 274 -12.41 -21.24 -13.04
CA SER A 274 -13.55 -21.19 -12.11
C SER A 274 -13.07 -21.11 -10.67
N MET A 275 -13.57 -20.14 -9.91
CA MET A 275 -13.17 -19.90 -8.52
C MET A 275 -14.29 -19.25 -7.71
N PHE A 276 -14.28 -19.49 -6.40
CA PHE A 276 -15.17 -18.83 -5.45
C PHE A 276 -14.40 -17.83 -4.60
N MET A 277 -14.96 -16.64 -4.42
CA MET A 277 -14.49 -15.62 -3.49
C MET A 277 -15.56 -15.40 -2.41
N GLY A 278 -15.11 -15.17 -1.18
CA GLY A 278 -15.98 -14.94 -0.02
C GLY A 278 -15.98 -13.47 0.35
N PHE A 279 -17.17 -12.86 0.40
CA PHE A 279 -17.36 -11.48 0.81
C PHE A 279 -18.30 -11.40 2.01
N VAL A 280 -17.97 -10.54 2.96
CA VAL A 280 -18.77 -10.24 4.15
C VAL A 280 -19.32 -8.83 3.95
N TYR A 281 -20.61 -8.75 3.61
CA TYR A 281 -21.31 -7.49 3.41
C TYR A 281 -21.91 -7.03 4.74
N ASN A 282 -21.36 -5.96 5.31
CA ASN A 282 -21.80 -5.39 6.58
C ASN A 282 -22.62 -4.11 6.34
N PHE A 283 -23.77 -4.01 6.99
CA PHE A 283 -24.59 -2.81 7.10
C PHE A 283 -24.55 -2.34 8.56
N ARG A 284 -23.70 -1.37 8.88
CA ARG A 284 -23.49 -0.85 10.24
C ARG A 284 -24.19 0.49 10.44
N ALA A 285 -24.89 0.63 11.56
CA ALA A 285 -25.45 1.90 12.00
C ALA A 285 -24.33 2.91 12.31
N LEU A 286 -24.40 4.11 11.71
CA LEU A 286 -23.52 5.21 12.08
C LEU A 286 -23.90 5.72 13.48
N PRO A 287 -22.93 6.17 14.32
CA PRO A 287 -23.23 6.77 15.62
C PRO A 287 -24.25 7.91 15.51
N GLU A 288 -25.26 7.92 16.39
CA GLU A 288 -26.27 8.99 16.41
C GLU A 288 -25.64 10.28 16.94
N GLU A 289 -24.93 10.19 18.07
CA GLU A 289 -24.02 11.23 18.55
C GLU A 289 -22.69 11.13 17.81
N LYS A 290 -22.31 12.19 17.10
CA LYS A 290 -21.03 12.28 16.38
C LYS A 290 -19.88 12.53 17.36
N MET A 291 -18.79 11.75 17.29
CA MET A 291 -17.55 12.10 17.97
C MET A 291 -17.07 13.50 17.55
N SER A 292 -16.51 14.28 18.50
CA SER A 292 -15.87 15.55 18.16
C SER A 292 -14.64 15.31 17.25
N PRO A 293 -14.64 15.84 16.01
CA PRO A 293 -13.55 15.63 15.06
C PRO A 293 -12.30 16.40 15.50
N ARG A 294 -11.13 15.78 15.40
CA ARG A 294 -9.85 16.41 15.72
C ARG A 294 -9.08 16.73 14.43
N ARG A 295 -8.58 17.95 14.29
CA ARG A 295 -7.83 18.39 13.11
C ARG A 295 -6.48 17.68 13.01
N ALA A 296 -6.01 17.43 11.80
CA ALA A 296 -4.64 16.97 11.55
C ALA A 296 -3.63 18.13 11.56
N ASP A 297 -2.39 17.86 11.94
CA ASP A 297 -1.25 18.77 11.86
C ASP A 297 -0.10 18.06 11.11
N GLY A 298 0.48 18.71 10.09
CA GLY A 298 1.46 18.07 9.20
C GLY A 298 2.82 17.75 9.83
N ARG A 299 3.03 18.14 11.11
CA ARG A 299 4.24 17.87 11.90
C ARG A 299 4.26 16.47 12.54
N LEU A 300 3.12 15.78 12.56
CA LEU A 300 2.98 14.44 13.11
C LEU A 300 2.04 13.58 12.26
N GLY A 301 2.24 12.27 12.32
CA GLY A 301 1.71 11.30 11.37
C GLY A 301 0.45 10.61 11.82
N HIS A 302 -0.70 11.18 11.45
CA HIS A 302 -1.99 10.52 11.56
C HIS A 302 -2.60 10.23 10.19
N PHE A 303 -3.35 9.13 10.14
CA PHE A 303 -4.33 8.83 9.11
C PHE A 303 -5.50 9.82 9.17
N THR A 304 -6.13 10.10 8.01
CA THR A 304 -7.05 11.25 7.93
C THR A 304 -8.25 11.07 7.00
N GLU A 305 -9.45 11.26 7.55
CA GLU A 305 -10.64 11.62 6.80
C GLU A 305 -10.48 13.03 6.20
N THR A 306 -10.36 13.06 4.87
CA THR A 306 -10.08 14.28 4.10
C THR A 306 -11.21 14.58 3.13
N PHE A 307 -11.68 15.82 3.11
CA PHE A 307 -12.71 16.30 2.19
C PHE A 307 -12.50 17.77 1.80
N THR A 308 -13.26 18.22 0.82
CA THR A 308 -13.32 19.60 0.33
C THR A 308 -14.61 20.23 0.86
N ASP A 309 -14.48 21.23 1.74
CA ASP A 309 -15.56 22.03 2.30
C ASP A 309 -15.88 23.22 1.38
N LEU A 310 -16.98 23.12 0.64
CA LEU A 310 -17.49 24.12 -0.30
C LEU A 310 -18.60 25.00 0.31
N SER A 311 -18.69 25.05 1.65
CA SER A 311 -19.69 25.85 2.37
C SER A 311 -19.33 27.34 2.48
N ASP A 312 -18.07 27.69 2.20
CA ASP A 312 -17.47 29.02 2.39
C ASP A 312 -16.46 29.29 1.26
N ASP A 313 -16.77 30.25 0.39
CA ASP A 313 -15.98 30.62 -0.78
C ASP A 313 -14.85 31.62 -0.48
N LEU A 314 -14.76 32.12 0.76
CA LEU A 314 -13.68 33.00 1.21
C LEU A 314 -12.44 32.23 1.68
N LYS A 315 -12.56 30.93 1.96
CA LYS A 315 -11.43 30.06 2.32
C LYS A 315 -10.54 29.79 1.10
N ALA A 316 -9.33 30.38 1.12
CA ALA A 316 -8.32 30.14 0.09
C ALA A 316 -7.90 28.66 -0.07
N ASN A 317 -8.09 27.83 0.97
CA ASN A 317 -7.99 26.38 0.87
C ASN A 317 -9.24 25.72 1.51
N PRO A 318 -10.13 25.11 0.72
CA PRO A 318 -11.32 24.40 1.22
C PRO A 318 -11.02 23.01 1.78
N ARG A 319 -9.79 22.50 1.73
CA ARG A 319 -9.47 21.14 2.21
C ARG A 319 -9.52 21.07 3.74
N VAL A 320 -10.25 20.08 4.23
CA VAL A 320 -10.39 19.74 5.65
C VAL A 320 -9.82 18.34 5.87
N HIS A 321 -9.02 18.21 6.93
CA HIS A 321 -8.40 16.96 7.37
C HIS A 321 -8.75 16.73 8.84
N TYR A 322 -9.47 15.64 9.13
CA TYR A 322 -9.67 15.13 10.47
C TYR A 322 -8.80 13.90 10.67
N ILE A 323 -8.17 13.76 11.84
CA ILE A 323 -7.42 12.54 12.16
C ILE A 323 -8.37 11.38 12.44
N ASN A 324 -7.93 10.18 12.09
CA ASN A 324 -8.67 8.97 12.37
C ASN A 324 -8.30 8.48 13.77
N ARG A 325 -9.30 8.27 14.63
CA ARG A 325 -9.09 7.85 16.03
C ARG A 325 -10.33 7.17 16.59
N TRP A 326 -10.15 6.31 17.58
CA TRP A 326 -11.25 5.77 18.38
C TRP A 326 -11.86 6.85 19.29
N ARG A 327 -13.16 6.71 19.60
CA ARG A 327 -13.78 7.49 20.67
C ARG A 327 -13.35 6.93 22.03
N LEU A 328 -12.46 7.65 22.72
CA LEU A 328 -12.07 7.34 24.09
C LEU A 328 -12.49 8.47 25.03
N GLU A 329 -13.33 8.11 26.00
CA GLU A 329 -13.85 9.00 27.03
C GLU A 329 -13.63 8.38 28.41
N LYS A 330 -13.07 9.11 29.37
CA LYS A 330 -12.86 8.60 30.73
C LYS A 330 -14.19 8.33 31.42
N LYS A 331 -14.32 7.17 32.05
CA LYS A 331 -15.44 6.79 32.92
C LYS A 331 -15.55 7.67 34.17
N ASP A 332 -14.41 8.08 34.73
CA ASP A 332 -14.31 9.21 35.67
C ASP A 332 -13.45 10.32 35.05
N PRO A 333 -14.08 11.40 34.51
CA PRO A 333 -13.36 12.54 33.95
C PRO A 333 -12.52 13.34 34.95
N ALA A 334 -12.77 13.23 36.26
CA ALA A 334 -12.02 13.92 37.30
C ALA A 334 -10.79 13.13 37.78
N ALA A 335 -10.77 11.81 37.56
CA ALA A 335 -9.62 10.98 37.93
C ALA A 335 -8.41 11.25 37.03
N ALA A 336 -7.23 11.33 37.64
CA ALA A 336 -5.96 11.45 36.93
C ALA A 336 -5.76 10.25 35.97
N LEU A 337 -6.12 9.05 36.42
CA LEU A 337 -6.09 7.81 35.67
C LEU A 337 -7.46 7.12 35.80
N SER A 338 -8.14 6.85 34.66
CA SER A 338 -9.46 6.22 34.61
C SER A 338 -9.52 5.18 33.49
N GLU A 339 -10.29 4.10 33.69
CA GLU A 339 -10.78 3.27 32.59
C GLU A 339 -11.63 4.12 31.62
N PRO A 340 -11.64 3.80 30.31
CA PRO A 340 -12.57 4.42 29.38
C PRO A 340 -14.01 3.94 29.59
N VAL A 341 -14.98 4.66 29.03
CA VAL A 341 -16.39 4.22 28.95
C VAL A 341 -16.52 2.99 28.03
N GLU A 342 -15.87 3.03 26.86
CA GLU A 342 -15.72 1.91 25.93
C GLU A 342 -14.22 1.70 25.65
N PRO A 343 -13.59 0.57 26.06
CA PRO A 343 -12.20 0.26 25.75
C PRO A 343 -12.06 -0.32 24.33
N ILE A 344 -10.93 -0.03 23.67
CA ILE A 344 -10.59 -0.61 22.37
C ILE A 344 -10.27 -2.09 22.56
N THR A 345 -11.23 -2.96 22.25
CA THR A 345 -11.11 -4.40 22.46
C THR A 345 -10.71 -5.10 21.17
N TYR A 346 -9.46 -5.58 21.10
CA TYR A 346 -8.97 -6.41 20.01
C TYR A 346 -9.26 -7.89 20.28
N TRP A 347 -10.02 -8.51 19.38
CA TRP A 347 -10.29 -9.94 19.37
C TRP A 347 -9.23 -10.70 18.58
N MET A 348 -8.46 -11.52 19.28
CA MET A 348 -7.47 -12.43 18.72
C MET A 348 -8.20 -13.63 18.11
N ASP A 349 -8.12 -13.76 16.79
CA ASP A 349 -8.83 -14.77 16.03
C ASP A 349 -8.41 -16.19 16.42
N LYS A 350 -9.35 -17.14 16.39
CA LYS A 350 -9.08 -18.54 16.75
C LYS A 350 -8.04 -19.22 15.85
N ASN A 351 -7.84 -18.74 14.63
CA ASN A 351 -6.79 -19.21 13.71
C ASN A 351 -5.36 -18.83 14.16
N ILE A 352 -5.17 -17.91 15.12
CA ILE A 352 -3.83 -17.61 15.66
C ILE A 352 -3.29 -18.87 16.38
N PRO A 353 -2.15 -19.43 15.95
CA PRO A 353 -1.59 -20.64 16.57
C PRO A 353 -1.31 -20.43 18.07
N PRO A 354 -1.72 -21.36 18.95
CA PRO A 354 -1.68 -21.15 20.40
C PRO A 354 -0.33 -20.67 20.97
N LYS A 355 0.78 -21.17 20.42
CA LYS A 355 2.14 -20.79 20.82
C LYS A 355 2.53 -19.32 20.57
N TYR A 356 1.77 -18.59 19.74
CA TYR A 356 2.04 -17.18 19.40
C TYR A 356 1.06 -16.20 20.05
N ARG A 357 -0.03 -16.70 20.66
CA ARG A 357 -1.09 -15.86 21.25
C ARG A 357 -0.53 -14.89 22.30
N ALA A 358 0.41 -15.34 23.14
CA ALA A 358 1.04 -14.48 24.16
C ALA A 358 1.87 -13.32 23.58
N ALA A 359 2.56 -13.51 22.45
CA ALA A 359 3.30 -12.42 21.78
C ALA A 359 2.37 -11.42 21.10
N VAL A 360 1.26 -11.90 20.53
CA VAL A 360 0.19 -11.05 19.97
C VAL A 360 -0.47 -10.20 21.08
N GLU A 361 -0.88 -10.83 22.17
CA GLU A 361 -1.44 -10.16 23.36
C GLU A 361 -0.47 -9.11 23.93
N ALA A 362 0.81 -9.47 24.08
CA ALA A 362 1.83 -8.54 24.55
C ALA A 362 2.04 -7.35 23.60
N GLY A 363 1.88 -7.53 22.28
CA GLY A 363 1.98 -6.43 21.30
C GLY A 363 0.78 -5.48 21.34
N ILE A 364 -0.42 -6.01 21.57
CA ILE A 364 -1.65 -5.23 21.77
C ILE A 364 -1.54 -4.37 23.05
N LEU A 365 -1.25 -5.03 24.18
CA LEU A 365 -1.31 -4.39 25.50
C LEU A 365 -0.17 -3.39 25.74
N GLU A 366 0.92 -3.47 24.97
CA GLU A 366 2.05 -2.52 25.01
C GLU A 366 1.59 -1.06 24.86
N TRP A 367 0.56 -0.82 24.05
CA TRP A 367 -0.01 0.52 23.81
C TRP A 367 -0.63 1.17 25.04
N ASN A 368 -1.01 0.40 26.07
CA ASN A 368 -1.49 0.98 27.34
C ASN A 368 -0.44 1.88 28.01
N LYS A 369 0.87 1.64 27.81
CA LYS A 369 1.93 2.55 28.30
C LYS A 369 1.75 3.98 27.80
N ALA A 370 1.28 4.17 26.56
CA ALA A 370 1.02 5.49 26.00
C ALA A 370 -0.28 6.10 26.53
N PHE A 371 -1.34 5.29 26.65
CA PHE A 371 -2.63 5.71 27.18
C PHE A 371 -2.58 6.08 28.66
N GLU A 372 -1.80 5.38 29.49
CA GLU A 372 -1.62 5.67 30.91
C GLU A 372 -0.99 7.06 31.12
N LYS A 373 -0.03 7.48 30.29
CA LYS A 373 0.57 8.82 30.35
C LYS A 373 -0.42 9.96 30.09
N ILE A 374 -1.50 9.69 29.37
CA ILE A 374 -2.60 10.65 29.13
C ILE A 374 -3.83 10.39 30.02
N GLY A 375 -3.70 9.50 31.00
CA GLY A 375 -4.68 9.27 32.05
C GLY A 375 -5.77 8.27 31.74
N PHE A 376 -5.57 7.38 30.75
CA PHE A 376 -6.43 6.22 30.51
C PHE A 376 -5.76 4.93 31.01
N LYS A 377 -6.47 4.17 31.85
CA LYS A 377 -6.11 2.81 32.28
C LYS A 377 -6.85 1.81 31.39
N ASP A 378 -6.21 0.69 31.03
CA ASP A 378 -6.80 -0.38 30.22
C ASP A 378 -7.57 0.14 28.98
N ALA A 379 -6.99 1.14 28.31
CA ALA A 379 -7.58 1.76 27.11
C ALA A 379 -7.68 0.77 25.95
N VAL A 380 -6.70 -0.13 25.88
CA VAL A 380 -6.60 -1.21 24.92
C VAL A 380 -6.69 -2.54 25.67
N VAL A 381 -7.54 -3.44 25.20
CA VAL A 381 -7.79 -4.77 25.79
C VAL A 381 -7.64 -5.83 24.71
N ALA A 382 -6.88 -6.89 24.99
CA ALA A 382 -6.82 -8.08 24.15
C ALA A 382 -7.80 -9.14 24.67
N LYS A 383 -8.47 -9.88 23.78
CA LYS A 383 -9.30 -11.05 24.14
C LYS A 383 -9.11 -12.16 23.12
N GLN A 384 -8.89 -13.38 23.58
CA GLN A 384 -8.97 -14.55 22.71
C GLN A 384 -10.43 -14.79 22.30
N GLN A 385 -10.71 -14.87 21.00
CA GLN A 385 -12.00 -15.34 20.50
C GLN A 385 -12.20 -16.81 20.94
N PRO A 386 -13.35 -17.17 21.54
CA PRO A 386 -13.67 -18.56 21.85
C PRO A 386 -13.72 -19.45 20.60
N ASP A 387 -13.31 -20.71 20.73
CA ASP A 387 -13.34 -21.65 19.60
C ASP A 387 -14.79 -21.92 19.11
N ASP A 388 -15.74 -21.89 20.06
CA ASP A 388 -17.19 -22.06 19.89
C ASP A 388 -17.95 -20.75 19.58
N ALA A 389 -17.25 -19.63 19.36
CA ALA A 389 -17.86 -18.38 18.93
C ALA A 389 -18.66 -18.56 17.63
N ASP A 390 -19.90 -18.10 17.62
CA ASP A 390 -20.84 -18.10 16.49
C ASP A 390 -20.75 -16.84 15.61
N TRP A 391 -19.84 -15.92 15.95
CA TRP A 391 -19.49 -14.75 15.14
C TRP A 391 -18.16 -14.90 14.40
N ASP A 392 -18.04 -14.14 13.31
CA ASP A 392 -16.83 -13.99 12.52
C ASP A 392 -16.18 -12.63 12.83
N ASN A 393 -14.86 -12.60 13.01
CA ASN A 393 -14.11 -11.36 13.22
C ASN A 393 -14.00 -10.50 11.94
N MET A 394 -14.59 -10.94 10.81
CA MET A 394 -14.83 -10.12 9.63
C MET A 394 -16.09 -9.23 9.73
N ASP A 395 -16.86 -9.35 10.82
CA ASP A 395 -18.01 -8.47 11.08
C ASP A 395 -17.55 -7.04 11.38
N ALA A 396 -18.30 -6.04 10.92
CA ALA A 396 -17.89 -4.64 11.07
C ALA A 396 -18.12 -4.08 12.49
N SER A 397 -17.91 -4.87 13.55
CA SER A 397 -18.14 -4.45 14.94
C SER A 397 -17.12 -4.90 15.97
N HIS A 398 -16.14 -5.71 15.59
CA HIS A 398 -15.13 -6.24 16.49
C HIS A 398 -13.73 -5.97 15.91
N ALA A 399 -13.02 -4.98 16.49
CA ALA A 399 -11.62 -4.81 16.17
C ALA A 399 -10.88 -6.14 16.39
N SER A 400 -10.09 -6.58 15.42
CA SER A 400 -9.63 -7.97 15.35
C SER A 400 -8.16 -8.10 14.97
N ILE A 401 -7.56 -9.24 15.33
CA ILE A 401 -6.27 -9.70 14.80
C ILE A 401 -6.46 -11.08 14.19
N ARG A 402 -6.37 -11.14 12.86
CA ARG A 402 -6.71 -12.29 12.02
C ARG A 402 -5.44 -12.92 11.46
N TRP A 403 -5.40 -14.25 11.47
CA TRP A 403 -4.29 -15.02 10.95
C TRP A 403 -4.66 -15.64 9.60
N PHE A 404 -3.85 -15.43 8.57
CA PHE A 404 -4.13 -15.98 7.24
C PHE A 404 -2.89 -16.53 6.54
N VAL A 405 -3.12 -17.27 5.46
CA VAL A 405 -2.09 -17.97 4.67
C VAL A 405 -2.28 -17.70 3.17
N GLY A 406 -1.21 -17.87 2.41
CA GLY A 406 -1.17 -17.77 0.94
C GLY A 406 0.09 -18.42 0.38
N SER A 407 0.17 -18.61 -0.94
CA SER A 407 1.31 -19.24 -1.60
C SER A 407 2.49 -18.28 -1.83
N ASP A 408 2.20 -17.00 -2.01
CA ASP A 408 3.16 -15.91 -2.26
C ASP A 408 2.98 -14.71 -1.31
N VAL A 409 2.25 -14.90 -0.20
CA VAL A 409 1.94 -13.83 0.74
C VAL A 409 3.00 -13.64 1.81
N GLY A 410 3.26 -12.38 2.17
CA GLY A 410 4.30 -12.06 3.13
C GLY A 410 4.05 -10.80 3.96
N PHE A 411 2.82 -10.32 4.15
CA PHE A 411 2.54 -9.03 4.81
C PHE A 411 1.68 -9.12 6.08
N ALA A 412 1.76 -8.05 6.87
CA ALA A 412 0.75 -7.67 7.85
C ALA A 412 0.19 -6.29 7.48
N ILE A 413 -1.02 -5.99 7.93
CA ILE A 413 -1.71 -4.72 7.67
C ILE A 413 -2.75 -4.43 8.77
N GLY A 414 -2.79 -3.19 9.27
CA GLY A 414 -3.76 -2.68 10.25
C GLY A 414 -4.76 -1.66 9.67
N PRO A 415 -5.72 -2.09 8.82
CA PRO A 415 -6.76 -1.23 8.26
C PRO A 415 -7.85 -0.88 9.29
N SER A 416 -8.61 0.17 9.02
CA SER A 416 -9.72 0.63 9.88
C SER A 416 -10.89 1.18 9.06
N HIS A 417 -12.12 0.86 9.44
CA HIS A 417 -13.32 1.51 8.90
C HIS A 417 -13.70 2.72 9.77
N VAL A 418 -14.03 3.83 9.13
CA VAL A 418 -14.11 5.15 9.77
C VAL A 418 -15.43 5.85 9.42
N ASP A 419 -16.03 6.54 10.37
CA ASP A 419 -17.12 7.47 10.10
C ASP A 419 -16.58 8.71 9.36
N PRO A 420 -16.90 8.89 8.06
CA PRO A 420 -16.38 10.00 7.28
C PRO A 420 -16.84 11.37 7.81
N ARG A 421 -17.88 11.42 8.64
CA ARG A 421 -18.42 12.65 9.23
C ARG A 421 -17.48 13.23 10.29
N THR A 422 -16.63 12.41 10.92
CA THR A 422 -15.89 12.76 12.16
C THR A 422 -14.43 12.31 12.21
N GLY A 423 -14.04 11.27 11.45
CA GLY A 423 -12.77 10.57 11.69
C GLY A 423 -12.83 9.54 12.83
N GLU A 424 -14.03 9.17 13.28
CA GLU A 424 -14.22 8.14 14.31
C GLU A 424 -13.97 6.76 13.74
N ILE A 425 -12.94 6.07 14.22
CA ILE A 425 -12.72 4.64 13.91
C ILE A 425 -13.86 3.85 14.56
N LEU A 426 -14.54 3.05 13.75
CA LEU A 426 -15.71 2.26 14.14
C LEU A 426 -15.40 0.77 14.24
N ASP A 427 -14.37 0.33 13.51
CA ASP A 427 -13.91 -1.05 13.41
C ASP A 427 -12.48 -1.10 12.83
N ALA A 428 -11.70 -2.15 13.13
CA ALA A 428 -10.33 -2.28 12.62
C ALA A 428 -9.81 -3.73 12.61
N ASP A 429 -9.35 -4.18 11.46
CA ASP A 429 -9.20 -5.60 11.12
C ASP A 429 -7.74 -5.94 10.79
N ILE A 430 -6.90 -6.10 11.81
CA ILE A 430 -5.48 -6.44 11.60
C ILE A 430 -5.41 -7.79 10.90
N GLY A 431 -4.81 -7.83 9.71
CA GLY A 431 -4.48 -9.06 9.00
C GLY A 431 -2.99 -9.33 9.14
N MET A 432 -2.61 -10.47 9.71
CA MET A 432 -1.22 -10.92 9.78
C MET A 432 -1.07 -12.25 9.04
N SER A 433 -0.23 -12.30 8.01
CA SER A 433 0.07 -13.57 7.36
C SER A 433 0.98 -14.43 8.24
N ASP A 434 0.95 -15.73 7.99
CA ASP A 434 1.80 -16.70 8.67
C ASP A 434 3.32 -16.46 8.46
N VAL A 435 3.72 -15.55 7.56
CA VAL A 435 5.13 -15.31 7.24
C VAL A 435 5.95 -14.82 8.44
N PHE A 436 5.36 -14.15 9.42
CA PHE A 436 6.11 -13.66 10.59
C PHE A 436 6.38 -14.78 11.61
N ALA A 437 5.86 -15.99 11.37
CA ALA A 437 5.87 -17.05 12.37
C ALA A 437 6.05 -18.47 11.81
N ARG A 438 5.26 -18.91 10.81
CA ARG A 438 5.66 -20.07 9.99
C ARG A 438 6.74 -19.65 9.03
N GLY A 439 6.60 -18.53 8.32
CA GLY A 439 7.71 -17.96 7.54
C GLY A 439 8.91 -17.70 8.45
N GLY A 440 8.73 -17.03 9.60
CA GLY A 440 9.76 -16.82 10.62
C GLY A 440 10.52 -18.11 10.98
N ARG A 441 9.80 -19.22 11.24
CA ARG A 441 10.42 -20.53 11.49
C ARG A 441 11.08 -21.09 10.24
N ALA A 442 10.37 -21.17 9.11
CA ALA A 442 10.89 -21.62 7.83
C ALA A 442 12.13 -20.84 7.38
N PHE A 443 12.26 -19.55 7.68
CA PHE A 443 13.44 -18.75 7.37
C PHE A 443 14.68 -19.25 8.16
N ILE A 444 14.48 -19.85 9.33
CA ILE A 444 15.54 -20.51 10.11
C ILE A 444 15.64 -22.02 9.79
N SER A 445 14.52 -22.71 9.52
CA SER A 445 14.42 -24.19 9.52
C SER A 445 14.05 -24.87 8.20
N GLU A 446 13.62 -24.15 7.17
CA GLU A 446 13.18 -24.71 5.88
C GLU A 446 13.85 -23.99 4.69
N ASP A 447 14.48 -24.74 3.80
CA ASP A 447 14.97 -24.24 2.51
C ASP A 447 13.85 -24.17 1.45
N ALA A 448 12.77 -23.49 1.82
CA ALA A 448 11.70 -23.11 0.91
C ALA A 448 12.21 -22.17 -0.21
N PRO A 449 11.56 -22.12 -1.38
CA PRO A 449 11.85 -21.14 -2.42
C PRO A 449 11.38 -19.74 -1.99
N ARG A 450 12.20 -19.10 -1.15
CA ARG A 450 12.00 -17.72 -0.65
C ARG A 450 11.97 -16.76 -1.84
N GLY A 451 10.95 -15.90 -1.88
CA GLY A 451 10.39 -15.34 -3.12
C GLY A 451 11.39 -14.73 -4.11
N LEU A 452 11.30 -15.14 -5.38
CA LEU A 452 11.77 -14.41 -6.57
C LEU A 452 13.18 -13.79 -6.51
N ALA A 453 14.13 -14.43 -5.83
CA ALA A 453 15.52 -13.93 -5.67
C ALA A 453 16.30 -13.67 -6.98
N GLY A 454 15.76 -14.08 -8.13
CA GLY A 454 16.30 -13.85 -9.48
C GLY A 454 15.57 -12.78 -10.32
N ALA A 455 14.41 -12.27 -9.90
CA ALA A 455 13.74 -11.19 -10.62
C ALA A 455 14.42 -9.84 -10.33
N PRO A 456 14.52 -8.92 -11.31
CA PRO A 456 14.86 -7.53 -11.02
C PRO A 456 13.91 -6.94 -9.99
N VAL A 457 14.45 -6.30 -8.95
CA VAL A 457 13.64 -5.52 -7.99
C VAL A 457 12.82 -4.47 -8.74
N SER A 458 13.34 -3.93 -9.86
CA SER A 458 12.59 -3.02 -10.74
C SER A 458 11.37 -3.65 -11.39
N THR A 459 11.44 -4.87 -11.96
CA THR A 459 10.28 -5.45 -12.66
C THR A 459 9.20 -5.92 -11.69
N LEU A 460 9.60 -6.43 -10.51
CA LEU A 460 8.63 -6.73 -9.46
C LEU A 460 8.10 -5.46 -8.79
N ALA A 461 8.89 -4.41 -8.63
CA ALA A 461 8.39 -3.12 -8.19
C ALA A 461 7.44 -2.51 -9.24
N GLU A 462 7.72 -2.63 -10.53
CA GLU A 462 6.87 -2.15 -11.63
C GLU A 462 5.56 -2.94 -11.73
N GLU A 463 5.60 -4.28 -11.61
CA GLU A 463 4.39 -5.11 -11.53
C GLU A 463 3.63 -4.86 -10.22
N ALA A 464 4.30 -4.78 -9.07
CA ALA A 464 3.71 -4.44 -7.78
C ALA A 464 3.11 -3.03 -7.77
N GLN A 465 3.73 -2.06 -8.44
CA GLN A 465 3.27 -0.68 -8.56
C GLN A 465 2.14 -0.55 -9.59
N ALA A 466 2.08 -1.41 -10.60
CA ALA A 466 0.91 -1.58 -11.46
C ALA A 466 -0.25 -2.28 -10.71
N LEU A 467 0.05 -3.24 -9.83
CA LEU A 467 -0.89 -3.86 -8.88
C LEU A 467 -1.30 -2.90 -7.74
N ALA A 468 -0.48 -1.88 -7.43
CA ALA A 468 -0.80 -0.80 -6.48
C ALA A 468 -1.68 0.28 -7.12
N ALA A 469 -1.40 0.66 -8.37
CA ALA A 469 -2.27 1.53 -9.16
C ALA A 469 -3.69 0.92 -9.34
N LEU A 470 -3.75 -0.41 -9.39
CA LEU A 470 -4.97 -1.23 -9.30
C LEU A 470 -5.75 -1.02 -7.99
N ASN A 471 -5.03 -1.05 -6.87
CA ASN A 471 -5.58 -0.85 -5.53
C ASN A 471 -6.01 0.60 -5.25
N HIS A 472 -5.59 1.58 -6.04
CA HIS A 472 -6.17 2.94 -5.99
C HIS A 472 -7.56 3.05 -6.63
N GLY A 473 -7.96 2.09 -7.48
CA GLY A 473 -9.29 2.03 -8.09
C GLY A 473 -10.35 1.41 -7.18
N TRP A 474 -9.93 0.50 -6.30
CA TRP A 474 -10.69 0.15 -5.11
C TRP A 474 -10.45 1.22 -4.03
N ARG A 475 -11.46 1.55 -3.23
CA ARG A 475 -11.22 2.31 -2.00
C ARG A 475 -10.69 1.37 -0.92
N GLU A 476 -9.44 0.89 -1.06
CA GLU A 476 -8.71 0.48 0.15
C GLU A 476 -8.77 1.69 1.10
N GLY A 477 -9.32 1.48 2.31
CA GLY A 477 -9.71 2.57 3.21
C GLY A 477 -8.59 3.59 3.33
N ARG A 478 -8.93 4.89 3.35
CA ARG A 478 -8.18 6.13 2.92
C ARG A 478 -6.72 6.35 3.41
N ASN A 479 -6.14 5.33 4.00
CA ASN A 479 -4.97 5.22 4.85
C ASN A 479 -4.02 4.10 4.38
N ALA A 480 -4.50 3.10 3.65
CA ALA A 480 -3.70 2.01 3.11
C ALA A 480 -2.73 2.50 2.01
N THR A 481 -1.59 3.03 2.43
CA THR A 481 -0.46 3.31 1.54
C THR A 481 0.27 1.99 1.27
N TYR A 482 0.67 1.75 0.02
CA TYR A 482 1.08 0.43 -0.45
C TYR A 482 2.24 -0.17 0.35
N CYS A 483 1.92 -1.21 1.13
CA CYS A 483 2.81 -1.78 2.13
C CYS A 483 3.68 -2.91 1.53
N THR A 484 4.90 -2.57 1.06
CA THR A 484 5.92 -3.59 0.70
C THR A 484 6.62 -4.20 1.91
N TYR A 485 6.31 -3.71 3.12
CA TYR A 485 7.00 -3.99 4.40
C TYR A 485 7.41 -5.44 4.53
N ALA A 486 6.47 -6.31 4.87
CA ALA A 486 6.26 -7.59 4.23
C ALA A 486 7.49 -8.28 3.60
N HIS A 487 7.63 -8.13 2.27
CA HIS A 487 8.69 -8.71 1.47
C HIS A 487 10.06 -8.13 1.80
N ASP A 488 10.14 -6.81 2.03
CA ASP A 488 11.39 -6.15 2.39
C ASP A 488 11.90 -6.57 3.78
N ALA A 489 10.99 -6.79 4.72
CA ALA A 489 11.20 -7.19 6.11
C ALA A 489 11.49 -8.69 6.22
N ALA A 490 10.90 -9.51 5.34
CA ALA A 490 11.31 -10.90 5.13
C ALA A 490 12.75 -10.98 4.62
N ALA A 491 13.12 -10.20 3.60
CA ALA A 491 14.50 -10.12 3.09
C ALA A 491 15.50 -9.52 4.10
N GLU A 492 15.02 -8.68 5.01
CA GLU A 492 15.79 -8.14 6.13
C GLU A 492 16.00 -9.19 7.24
N MET A 493 14.97 -9.98 7.53
CA MET A 493 15.01 -11.09 8.48
C MET A 493 15.89 -12.24 7.98
N ASP A 494 15.75 -12.62 6.72
CA ASP A 494 16.56 -13.63 6.04
C ASP A 494 18.06 -13.36 6.20
N PHE A 495 18.50 -12.12 5.98
CA PHE A 495 19.90 -11.73 6.19
C PHE A 495 20.32 -11.77 7.66
N ALA A 496 19.46 -11.31 8.58
CA ALA A 496 19.76 -11.33 10.01
C ALA A 496 19.95 -12.77 10.51
N LEU A 497 19.05 -13.66 10.12
CA LEU A 497 19.11 -15.09 10.42
C LEU A 497 20.32 -15.75 9.77
N ASP A 498 20.61 -15.50 8.50
CA ASP A 498 21.80 -16.03 7.80
C ASP A 498 23.11 -15.63 8.53
N VAL A 499 23.22 -14.40 9.05
CA VAL A 499 24.39 -13.95 9.83
C VAL A 499 24.48 -14.66 11.19
N LEU A 500 23.37 -14.75 11.92
CA LEU A 500 23.32 -15.38 13.25
C LEU A 500 23.53 -16.90 13.17
N GLU A 501 22.94 -17.56 12.17
CA GLU A 501 23.14 -18.97 11.84
C GLU A 501 24.62 -19.24 11.48
N ALA A 502 25.23 -18.42 10.62
CA ALA A 502 26.64 -18.55 10.23
C ALA A 502 27.63 -18.26 11.39
N ARG A 503 27.16 -17.64 12.48
CA ARG A 503 27.91 -17.50 13.74
C ARG A 503 27.73 -18.69 14.68
N GLY A 504 26.62 -19.42 14.57
CA GLY A 504 26.15 -20.36 15.58
C GLY A 504 25.41 -19.69 16.73
N ASP A 505 25.00 -18.43 16.57
CA ASP A 505 24.27 -17.65 17.60
C ASP A 505 22.80 -18.08 17.72
N ILE A 506 22.22 -18.61 16.64
CA ILE A 506 20.86 -19.16 16.58
C ILE A 506 20.88 -20.45 15.75
N ALA A 507 20.24 -21.52 16.26
CA ALA A 507 19.98 -22.75 15.51
C ALA A 507 18.47 -22.92 15.22
N PRO A 508 18.06 -23.64 14.16
CA PRO A 508 16.66 -23.69 13.69
C PRO A 508 15.59 -24.00 14.75
N ASP A 509 15.82 -25.04 15.54
CA ASP A 509 14.89 -25.50 16.58
C ASP A 509 15.31 -25.08 18.00
N SER A 510 16.10 -24.00 18.11
CA SER A 510 16.61 -23.50 19.39
C SER A 510 15.58 -22.64 20.16
N PRO A 511 15.70 -22.54 21.50
CA PRO A 511 14.98 -21.54 22.30
C PRO A 511 15.25 -20.10 21.81
N GLU A 512 16.46 -19.81 21.34
CA GLU A 512 16.88 -18.52 20.80
C GLU A 512 16.13 -18.18 19.50
N ALA A 513 15.90 -19.17 18.63
CA ALA A 513 15.05 -19.03 17.44
C ALA A 513 13.58 -18.75 17.80
N ASP A 514 13.01 -19.47 18.77
CA ASP A 514 11.64 -19.16 19.22
C ASP A 514 11.56 -17.75 19.82
N ALA A 515 12.50 -17.37 20.70
CA ALA A 515 12.55 -16.04 21.30
C ALA A 515 12.65 -14.92 20.25
N PHE A 516 13.45 -15.11 19.19
CA PHE A 516 13.53 -14.19 18.05
C PHE A 516 12.17 -14.02 17.35
N ILE A 517 11.46 -15.13 17.11
CA ILE A 517 10.17 -15.15 16.42
C ILE A 517 9.06 -14.53 17.28
N GLN A 518 9.00 -14.87 18.58
CA GLN A 518 8.05 -14.25 19.51
C GLN A 518 8.27 -12.73 19.61
N ALA A 519 9.53 -12.28 19.66
CA ALA A 519 9.87 -10.85 19.63
C ALA A 519 9.45 -10.19 18.31
N ARG A 520 9.65 -10.86 17.16
CA ARG A 520 9.23 -10.35 15.85
C ARG A 520 7.71 -10.26 15.70
N ILE A 521 6.96 -11.24 16.24
CA ILE A 521 5.49 -11.18 16.27
C ILE A 521 5.02 -10.00 17.14
N LYS A 522 5.64 -9.79 18.31
CA LYS A 522 5.33 -8.63 19.16
C LYS A 522 5.56 -7.30 18.42
N ASP A 523 6.72 -7.15 17.77
CA ASP A 523 7.11 -5.99 16.97
C ASP A 523 6.09 -5.67 15.86
N VAL A 524 5.71 -6.66 15.06
CA VAL A 524 4.68 -6.52 14.01
C VAL A 524 3.34 -6.10 14.62
N ILE A 525 2.88 -6.77 15.68
CA ILE A 525 1.57 -6.46 16.26
C ILE A 525 1.55 -5.06 16.90
N MET A 526 2.65 -4.61 17.51
CA MET A 526 2.77 -3.23 17.99
C MET A 526 2.64 -2.22 16.83
N HIS A 527 3.27 -2.49 15.68
CA HIS A 527 3.18 -1.68 14.47
C HIS A 527 1.75 -1.62 13.90
N GLU A 528 1.11 -2.77 13.68
CA GLU A 528 -0.24 -2.83 13.12
C GLU A 528 -1.29 -2.22 14.06
N VAL A 529 -1.16 -2.42 15.38
CA VAL A 529 -2.02 -1.73 16.35
C VAL A 529 -1.81 -0.21 16.31
N GLY A 530 -0.60 0.27 16.04
CA GLY A 530 -0.34 1.69 15.82
C GLY A 530 -1.14 2.26 14.64
N HIS A 531 -1.24 1.52 13.53
CA HIS A 531 -2.10 1.89 12.40
C HIS A 531 -3.58 1.94 12.78
N THR A 532 -4.10 0.93 13.49
CA THR A 532 -5.49 0.89 13.94
C THR A 532 -5.81 1.89 15.06
N LEU A 533 -4.79 2.47 15.71
CA LEU A 533 -4.91 3.65 16.58
C LEU A 533 -4.86 4.97 15.80
N GLY A 534 -4.64 4.94 14.50
CA GLY A 534 -4.67 6.08 13.59
C GLY A 534 -3.31 6.62 13.16
N LEU A 535 -2.19 5.92 13.43
CA LEU A 535 -0.85 6.41 13.13
C LEU A 535 -0.36 6.01 11.72
N LYS A 536 0.41 6.91 11.09
CA LYS A 536 1.17 6.64 9.86
C LYS A 536 2.57 6.11 10.18
N HIS A 537 3.22 5.54 9.16
CA HIS A 537 4.64 5.21 9.21
C HIS A 537 5.50 6.43 9.59
N ASN A 538 6.60 6.19 10.30
CA ASN A 538 7.57 7.22 10.65
C ASN A 538 9.01 6.76 10.32
N PHE A 539 9.40 6.90 9.06
CA PHE A 539 10.72 6.51 8.52
C PHE A 539 11.87 7.46 8.87
N LYS A 540 11.65 8.39 9.81
CA LYS A 540 12.70 9.26 10.39
C LYS A 540 13.03 8.88 11.83
N ALA A 541 12.26 7.98 12.44
CA ALA A 541 12.36 7.67 13.86
C ALA A 541 13.63 6.88 14.22
N SER A 542 14.14 6.05 13.30
CA SER A 542 15.39 5.29 13.43
C SER A 542 16.58 6.22 13.72
N THR A 543 16.57 7.41 13.13
CA THR A 543 17.64 8.42 13.26
C THR A 543 17.62 9.17 14.59
N GLN A 544 16.61 8.94 15.42
CA GLN A 544 16.48 9.56 16.75
C GLN A 544 17.14 8.73 17.86
N VAL A 545 17.67 7.55 17.54
CA VAL A 545 18.41 6.68 18.47
C VAL A 545 19.88 6.65 18.08
N THR A 546 20.78 6.90 19.03
CA THR A 546 22.21 6.96 18.73
C THR A 546 22.84 5.58 18.55
N GLN A 547 23.91 5.48 17.74
CA GLN A 547 24.71 4.25 17.61
C GLN A 547 25.29 3.75 18.96
N ALA A 548 25.39 4.61 19.98
CA ALA A 548 25.78 4.22 21.34
C ALA A 548 24.61 3.56 22.09
N GLN A 549 23.42 4.15 22.03
CA GLN A 549 22.19 3.60 22.61
C GLN A 549 21.83 2.23 22.02
N LEU A 550 21.99 2.05 20.71
CA LEU A 550 21.77 0.74 20.04
C LEU A 550 22.68 -0.39 20.56
N LYS A 551 23.81 -0.06 21.20
CA LYS A 551 24.72 -1.05 21.83
C LYS A 551 24.42 -1.29 23.30
N ASP A 552 23.60 -0.45 23.92
CA ASP A 552 23.13 -0.64 25.29
C ASP A 552 21.82 -1.45 25.25
N LYS A 553 21.92 -2.73 25.63
CA LYS A 553 20.76 -3.61 25.69
C LYS A 553 19.72 -3.12 26.70
N ALA A 554 20.15 -2.60 27.86
CA ALA A 554 19.23 -2.11 28.88
C ALA A 554 18.50 -0.84 28.43
N TRP A 555 19.19 0.02 27.65
CA TRP A 555 18.54 1.17 27.03
C TRP A 555 17.51 0.76 25.97
N THR A 556 17.88 -0.16 25.06
CA THR A 556 16.99 -0.63 23.97
C THR A 556 15.81 -1.45 24.46
N ASP A 557 15.96 -2.24 25.53
CA ASP A 557 14.84 -2.93 26.20
C ASP A 557 13.83 -1.94 26.81
N ALA A 558 14.27 -0.74 27.21
CA ALA A 558 13.44 0.26 27.88
C ALA A 558 12.84 1.33 26.94
N HIS A 559 13.49 1.63 25.81
CA HIS A 559 13.12 2.72 24.90
C HIS A 559 12.90 2.29 23.44
N GLY A 560 13.18 1.03 23.11
CA GLY A 560 13.09 0.49 21.76
C GLY A 560 14.35 0.70 20.92
N LEU A 561 14.30 0.28 19.66
CA LEU A 561 15.39 0.45 18.68
C LEU A 561 15.27 1.75 17.86
N SER A 562 14.10 2.37 17.89
CA SER A 562 13.72 3.57 17.16
C SER A 562 12.81 4.42 18.02
N ALA A 563 12.70 5.72 17.74
CA ALA A 563 11.76 6.58 18.45
C ALA A 563 10.29 6.24 18.18
N SER A 564 9.98 5.38 17.21
CA SER A 564 8.62 4.92 16.92
C SER A 564 8.59 3.45 16.54
N VAL A 565 7.54 2.73 16.94
CA VAL A 565 7.22 1.42 16.38
C VAL A 565 6.77 1.50 14.92
N MET A 566 6.32 2.68 14.45
CA MET A 566 5.84 2.92 13.08
C MET A 566 6.96 3.00 12.03
N ASP A 567 8.20 2.67 12.38
CA ASP A 567 9.35 2.66 11.47
C ASP A 567 9.63 1.23 10.94
N TYR A 568 10.18 1.14 9.73
CA TYR A 568 10.65 -0.13 9.16
C TYR A 568 12.12 -0.34 9.55
N ASN A 569 12.34 -0.66 10.82
CA ASN A 569 13.67 -0.86 11.36
C ASN A 569 14.40 -2.05 10.74
N ALA A 570 15.71 -1.93 10.55
CA ALA A 570 16.57 -3.09 10.31
C ALA A 570 16.92 -3.81 11.63
N TYR A 571 17.26 -5.10 11.56
CA TYR A 571 17.67 -5.84 12.76
C TYR A 571 18.99 -5.28 13.33
N ASN A 572 19.03 -5.09 14.64
CA ASN A 572 20.19 -4.54 15.34
C ASN A 572 21.27 -5.61 15.61
N ILE A 573 21.83 -6.19 14.55
CA ILE A 573 22.84 -7.26 14.65
C ILE A 573 24.16 -6.65 15.14
N PRO A 574 24.79 -7.11 16.23
CA PRO A 574 26.10 -6.63 16.67
C PRO A 574 27.20 -7.07 15.70
N LEU A 575 28.25 -6.26 15.50
CA LEU A 575 29.45 -6.71 14.79
C LEU A 575 30.20 -7.76 15.64
N GLN A 576 31.03 -8.58 14.99
CA GLN A 576 31.86 -9.57 15.70
C GLN A 576 32.70 -8.89 16.80
N GLY A 577 32.53 -9.35 18.05
CA GLY A 577 33.20 -8.80 19.23
C GLY A 577 32.49 -7.63 19.92
N GLU A 578 31.35 -7.15 19.38
CA GLU A 578 30.44 -6.27 20.13
C GLU A 578 29.56 -7.09 21.09
N ALA A 579 29.05 -6.44 22.15
CA ALA A 579 28.18 -7.09 23.12
C ALA A 579 26.82 -7.49 22.50
N PRO A 580 26.17 -8.55 23.01
CA PRO A 580 24.79 -8.87 22.65
C PRO A 580 23.85 -7.69 22.91
N THR A 581 22.95 -7.43 21.98
CA THR A 581 21.96 -6.36 22.04
C THR A 581 20.58 -6.89 21.60
N THR A 582 19.55 -6.07 21.73
CA THR A 582 18.17 -6.44 21.38
C THR A 582 17.98 -6.31 19.87
N TYR A 583 17.56 -7.40 19.20
CA TYR A 583 17.52 -7.48 17.73
C TYR A 583 16.28 -6.83 17.09
N ASN A 584 15.13 -6.90 17.77
CA ASN A 584 13.81 -6.43 17.34
C ASN A 584 13.33 -5.26 18.21
N ASN A 585 12.43 -4.43 17.72
CA ASN A 585 11.76 -3.47 18.60
C ASN A 585 10.78 -4.21 19.53
N THR A 586 10.74 -3.87 20.82
CA THR A 586 9.94 -4.63 21.81
C THR A 586 9.20 -3.76 22.82
N THR A 587 9.30 -2.44 22.70
CA THR A 587 8.57 -1.44 23.49
C THR A 587 8.31 -0.19 22.63
N LEU A 588 7.36 0.65 23.03
CA LEU A 588 7.10 1.94 22.37
C LEU A 588 8.29 2.91 22.50
N GLY A 589 8.55 3.67 21.44
CA GLY A 589 9.52 4.77 21.43
C GLY A 589 8.89 6.13 21.76
N ALA A 590 9.71 7.18 21.90
CA ALA A 590 9.28 8.52 22.35
C ALA A 590 8.17 9.15 21.48
N TYR A 591 8.24 9.01 20.15
CA TYR A 591 7.26 9.53 19.21
C TYR A 591 5.87 8.91 19.42
N ASP A 592 5.80 7.63 19.76
CA ASP A 592 4.53 6.90 19.92
C ASP A 592 3.69 7.52 21.06
N TYR A 593 4.33 7.84 22.19
CA TYR A 593 3.69 8.55 23.31
C TYR A 593 3.17 9.93 22.89
N TRP A 594 3.94 10.67 22.09
CA TRP A 594 3.60 12.02 21.65
C TRP A 594 2.46 12.03 20.60
N ALA A 595 2.47 11.09 19.66
CA ALA A 595 1.41 10.94 18.68
C ALA A 595 0.08 10.49 19.32
N ILE A 596 0.13 9.66 20.37
CA ILE A 596 -1.04 9.31 21.19
C ILE A 596 -1.51 10.50 22.04
N GLU A 597 -0.60 11.33 22.60
CA GLU A 597 -0.99 12.59 23.27
C GLU A 597 -1.77 13.49 22.31
N TYR A 598 -1.28 13.69 21.09
CA TYR A 598 -1.98 14.50 20.09
C TYR A 598 -3.37 13.93 19.74
N ALA A 599 -3.50 12.62 19.53
CA ALA A 599 -4.78 12.03 19.09
C ALA A 599 -5.82 11.86 20.21
N TYR A 600 -5.40 11.49 21.41
CA TYR A 600 -6.31 10.95 22.44
C TYR A 600 -6.37 11.75 23.74
N LYS A 601 -5.48 12.73 23.96
CA LYS A 601 -5.59 13.59 25.16
C LYS A 601 -6.92 14.31 25.19
N GLN A 602 -7.66 14.16 26.29
CA GLN A 602 -8.89 14.90 26.55
C GLN A 602 -8.55 16.36 26.87
N VAL A 603 -9.17 17.29 26.14
CA VAL A 603 -9.00 18.74 26.29
C VAL A 603 -10.37 19.41 26.19
N PRO A 604 -10.70 20.42 27.00
CA PRO A 604 -11.90 21.23 26.81
C PRO A 604 -11.94 21.83 25.40
N LYS A 605 -13.13 21.85 24.77
CA LYS A 605 -13.29 22.22 23.35
C LYS A 605 -12.80 23.65 23.05
N GLU A 606 -12.92 24.54 24.01
CA GLU A 606 -12.49 25.94 23.96
C GLU A 606 -10.96 26.09 23.98
N GLN A 607 -10.24 25.06 24.41
CA GLN A 607 -8.79 25.03 24.58
C GLN A 607 -8.09 24.06 23.61
N GLU A 608 -8.85 23.19 22.93
CA GLU A 608 -8.32 22.13 22.06
C GLU A 608 -7.38 22.68 20.98
N GLU A 609 -7.74 23.76 20.29
CA GLU A 609 -6.88 24.32 19.24
C GLU A 609 -5.52 24.81 19.78
N SER A 610 -5.51 25.48 20.93
CA SER A 610 -4.27 25.97 21.55
C SER A 610 -3.40 24.85 22.10
N GLU A 611 -4.02 23.83 22.71
CA GLU A 611 -3.30 22.70 23.30
C GLU A 611 -2.75 21.76 22.23
N LEU A 612 -3.50 21.49 21.16
CA LEU A 612 -3.00 20.70 20.02
C LEU A 612 -1.85 21.42 19.31
N LYS A 613 -1.91 22.75 19.15
CA LYS A 613 -0.79 23.54 18.63
C LYS A 613 0.44 23.44 19.53
N ARG A 614 0.28 23.45 20.85
CA ARG A 614 1.36 23.27 21.84
C ARG A 614 1.94 21.85 21.78
N ILE A 615 1.11 20.82 21.63
CA ILE A 615 1.57 19.43 21.47
C ILE A 615 2.36 19.29 20.17
N ALA A 616 1.80 19.70 19.03
CA ALA A 616 2.45 19.58 17.73
C ALA A 616 3.71 20.46 17.59
N SER A 617 3.88 21.54 18.37
CA SER A 617 5.15 22.30 18.41
C SER A 617 6.31 21.59 19.09
N GLN A 618 6.09 20.39 19.63
CA GLN A 618 7.16 19.55 20.19
C GLN A 618 7.89 18.72 19.11
N ASN A 619 7.56 18.88 17.82
CA ASN A 619 8.19 18.23 16.66
C ASN A 619 9.72 18.41 16.57
N THR A 620 10.25 19.46 17.21
CA THR A 620 11.68 19.78 17.28
C THR A 620 12.39 19.16 18.48
N GLN A 621 11.69 18.44 19.36
CA GLN A 621 12.30 17.75 20.51
C GLN A 621 12.93 16.40 20.08
N PRO A 622 13.99 15.94 20.77
CA PRO A 622 14.61 14.65 20.50
C PRO A 622 13.58 13.51 20.58
N GLY A 623 13.51 12.67 19.53
CA GLY A 623 12.57 11.57 19.47
C GLY A 623 11.18 11.92 18.93
N HIS A 624 10.91 13.18 18.53
CA HIS A 624 9.62 13.58 17.94
C HIS A 624 9.72 13.88 16.42
N ALA A 625 10.83 13.57 15.77
CA ALA A 625 10.95 13.73 14.32
C ALA A 625 9.96 12.82 13.57
N TYR A 626 9.36 13.35 12.49
CA TYR A 626 8.36 12.65 11.68
C TYR A 626 8.65 12.77 10.17
N ALA A 627 8.49 11.65 9.45
CA ALA A 627 8.37 11.60 7.99
C ALA A 627 7.76 10.25 7.53
N ASP A 628 7.00 10.26 6.43
CA ASP A 628 6.24 9.08 5.96
C ASP A 628 6.71 8.52 4.60
N ASP A 629 5.96 7.54 4.05
CA ASP A 629 6.18 6.90 2.75
C ASP A 629 6.45 7.89 1.61
N THR A 630 5.77 9.04 1.65
CA THR A 630 5.91 10.11 0.67
C THR A 630 7.31 10.72 0.72
N ASP A 631 7.83 10.94 1.93
CA ASP A 631 9.13 11.54 2.15
C ASP A 631 10.28 10.55 1.89
N ALA A 632 10.07 9.26 2.19
CA ALA A 632 11.06 8.20 1.98
C ALA A 632 11.34 7.92 0.49
N GLY A 633 10.37 8.25 -0.37
CA GLY A 633 10.42 8.08 -1.83
C GLY A 633 10.05 6.69 -2.31
N GLY A 634 9.78 6.60 -3.62
CA GLY A 634 9.29 5.39 -4.30
C GLY A 634 7.78 5.41 -4.60
N PHE A 635 7.07 6.43 -4.12
CA PHE A 635 5.64 6.65 -4.36
C PHE A 635 5.38 8.09 -4.80
N GLY A 636 4.48 8.28 -5.78
CA GLY A 636 4.13 9.61 -6.28
C GLY A 636 5.31 10.37 -6.90
N PRO A 637 5.30 11.71 -6.85
CA PRO A 637 6.33 12.54 -7.50
C PRO A 637 7.62 12.73 -6.69
N PHE A 638 7.76 12.08 -5.52
CA PHE A 638 8.86 12.32 -4.57
C PHE A 638 9.96 11.27 -4.70
N ASP A 639 11.21 11.71 -4.92
CA ASP A 639 12.35 10.82 -5.17
C ASP A 639 13.18 10.49 -3.90
N GLY A 640 12.64 10.75 -2.71
CA GLY A 640 13.28 10.43 -1.44
C GLY A 640 14.64 11.12 -1.26
N MET A 641 14.67 12.45 -1.34
CA MET A 641 15.92 13.23 -1.35
C MET A 641 16.59 13.43 0.01
N ASP A 642 15.90 13.12 1.12
CA ASP A 642 16.49 13.18 2.46
C ASP A 642 17.14 11.83 2.81
N PRO A 643 18.47 11.79 3.08
CA PRO A 643 19.16 10.56 3.47
C PRO A 643 18.89 10.12 4.92
N THR A 644 18.08 10.85 5.68
CA THR A 644 17.61 10.50 7.05
C THR A 644 16.17 9.98 7.08
N ILE A 645 15.57 9.72 5.91
CA ILE A 645 14.20 9.21 5.79
C ILE A 645 14.23 7.94 4.96
N ASN A 646 14.36 6.79 5.62
CA ASN A 646 14.66 5.52 4.96
C ASN A 646 13.84 4.37 5.54
N ARG A 647 13.69 3.33 4.73
CA ARG A 647 13.19 2.02 5.16
C ARG A 647 14.39 1.10 5.33
N PHE A 648 14.46 0.39 6.44
CA PHE A 648 15.52 -0.57 6.80
C PHE A 648 16.92 0.04 6.97
N ASP A 649 16.98 1.21 7.60
CA ASP A 649 18.19 1.68 8.29
C ASP A 649 18.08 1.57 9.82
N LEU A 650 19.12 1.98 10.54
CA LEU A 650 19.10 2.01 12.01
C LEU A 650 20.14 2.98 12.60
N GLY A 651 19.64 4.01 13.30
CA GLY A 651 20.42 4.92 14.13
C GLY A 651 20.81 6.27 13.50
N ASP A 652 21.28 7.18 14.35
CA ASP A 652 21.54 8.61 14.09
C ASP A 652 22.51 8.96 12.95
N ASP A 653 23.46 8.08 12.60
CA ASP A 653 24.25 8.18 11.36
C ASP A 653 23.94 7.02 10.40
N PRO A 654 23.04 7.19 9.42
CA PRO A 654 22.77 6.16 8.42
C PRO A 654 24.03 5.73 7.64
N MET A 655 25.04 6.59 7.44
CA MET A 655 26.31 6.14 6.85
C MET A 655 27.11 5.20 7.78
N ALA A 656 27.00 5.35 9.10
CA ALA A 656 27.58 4.39 10.04
C ALA A 656 26.85 3.05 9.96
N TYR A 657 25.52 3.08 9.83
CA TYR A 657 24.72 1.89 9.58
C TYR A 657 25.09 1.22 8.23
N PHE A 658 25.20 1.94 7.11
CA PHE A 658 25.58 1.35 5.83
C PHE A 658 27.00 0.74 5.85
N ARG A 659 27.95 1.35 6.60
CA ARG A 659 29.25 0.73 6.91
C ARG A 659 29.11 -0.54 7.74
N LYS A 660 28.21 -0.57 8.73
CA LYS A 660 27.91 -1.75 9.56
C LYS A 660 27.34 -2.88 8.70
N ARG A 661 26.39 -2.60 7.80
CA ARG A 661 25.82 -3.58 6.86
C ARG A 661 26.87 -4.13 5.88
N LEU A 662 27.73 -3.29 5.32
CA LEU A 662 28.85 -3.78 4.48
C LEU A 662 29.74 -4.77 5.24
N LYS A 663 30.09 -4.49 6.50
CA LYS A 663 30.87 -5.40 7.35
C LYS A 663 30.13 -6.72 7.63
N LEU A 664 28.83 -6.66 7.94
CA LEU A 664 28.01 -7.86 8.19
C LEU A 664 27.89 -8.73 6.93
N THR A 665 27.72 -8.13 5.74
CA THR A 665 27.72 -8.89 4.48
C THR A 665 29.08 -9.52 4.19
N GLN A 666 30.17 -8.78 4.42
CA GLN A 666 31.54 -9.32 4.29
C GLN A 666 31.78 -10.47 5.28
N GLU A 667 31.30 -10.37 6.52
CA GLU A 667 31.36 -11.43 7.51
C GLU A 667 30.57 -12.67 7.07
N LEU A 668 29.32 -12.50 6.61
CA LEU A 668 28.48 -13.57 6.09
C LEU A 668 29.18 -14.31 4.94
N TRP A 669 29.60 -13.57 3.90
CA TRP A 669 30.29 -14.17 2.76
C TRP A 669 31.61 -14.83 3.14
N ALA A 670 32.35 -14.30 4.12
CA ALA A 670 33.58 -14.93 4.60
C ALA A 670 33.29 -16.25 5.33
N ARG A 671 32.28 -16.29 6.20
CA ARG A 671 31.87 -17.50 6.95
C ARG A 671 31.37 -18.59 6.01
N VAL A 672 30.46 -18.24 5.10
CA VAL A 672 29.86 -19.18 4.14
C VAL A 672 30.91 -19.76 3.18
N GLN A 673 31.92 -18.98 2.78
CA GLN A 673 33.08 -19.45 2.00
C GLN A 673 34.13 -20.24 2.77
N ASN A 674 34.06 -20.26 4.11
CA ASN A 674 35.01 -20.95 4.98
C ASN A 674 34.42 -22.22 5.62
N ARG A 675 33.09 -22.37 5.67
CA ARG A 675 32.44 -23.59 6.13
C ARG A 675 32.50 -24.67 5.04
N ALA A 676 33.01 -25.84 5.38
CA ALA A 676 32.96 -27.02 4.52
C ALA A 676 31.50 -27.52 4.39
N PRO A 677 31.04 -27.95 3.21
CA PRO A 677 29.74 -28.60 3.06
C PRO A 677 29.69 -29.92 3.84
N GLU A 678 28.55 -30.17 4.47
CA GLU A 678 28.23 -31.42 5.17
C GLU A 678 27.20 -32.23 4.36
N ALA A 679 27.19 -33.55 4.48
CA ALA A 679 26.30 -34.42 3.70
C ALA A 679 24.79 -34.25 4.02
N THR A 680 24.49 -33.57 5.13
CA THR A 680 23.15 -33.19 5.58
C THR A 680 22.81 -31.72 5.32
N ASP A 681 23.68 -30.95 4.66
CA ASP A 681 23.35 -29.59 4.25
C ASP A 681 22.29 -29.57 3.16
N ASP A 682 21.42 -28.56 3.22
CA ASP A 682 20.54 -28.25 2.10
C ASP A 682 21.36 -27.71 0.88
N PRO A 683 21.11 -28.20 -0.34
CA PRO A 683 21.80 -27.77 -1.56
C PRO A 683 21.71 -26.27 -1.89
N LEU A 684 20.68 -25.57 -1.42
CA LEU A 684 20.39 -24.16 -1.70
C LEU A 684 20.90 -23.20 -0.61
N ARG A 685 21.28 -23.68 0.58
CA ARG A 685 21.68 -22.85 1.74
C ARG A 685 22.78 -21.83 1.43
N GLN A 686 23.92 -22.29 0.90
CA GLN A 686 25.05 -21.41 0.52
C GLN A 686 24.64 -20.36 -0.53
N ARG A 687 23.77 -20.77 -1.46
CA ARG A 687 23.25 -19.98 -2.57
C ARG A 687 22.30 -18.88 -2.09
N ARG A 688 21.43 -19.20 -1.12
CA ARG A 688 20.55 -18.25 -0.42
C ARG A 688 21.37 -17.18 0.30
N GLN A 689 22.29 -17.60 1.16
CA GLN A 689 23.15 -16.71 1.96
C GLN A 689 23.96 -15.74 1.08
N LEU A 690 24.48 -16.22 -0.04
CA LEU A 690 25.14 -15.38 -1.05
C LEU A 690 24.20 -14.32 -1.64
N ALA A 691 23.01 -14.74 -2.10
CA ALA A 691 22.01 -13.86 -2.70
C ALA A 691 21.48 -12.80 -1.73
N ASN A 692 21.24 -13.16 -0.46
CA ASN A 692 20.79 -12.25 0.59
C ASN A 692 21.83 -11.15 0.88
N GLY A 693 23.12 -11.52 0.94
CA GLY A 693 24.21 -10.54 1.03
C GLY A 693 24.20 -9.52 -0.13
N PHE A 694 23.94 -9.97 -1.36
CA PHE A 694 23.79 -9.07 -2.52
C PHE A 694 22.57 -8.17 -2.42
N SER A 695 21.40 -8.69 -2.04
CA SER A 695 20.18 -7.90 -1.87
C SER A 695 20.36 -6.78 -0.82
N GLN A 696 21.06 -7.07 0.26
CA GLN A 696 21.35 -6.11 1.33
C GLN A 696 22.33 -5.01 0.93
N LEU A 697 23.38 -5.36 0.17
CA LEU A 697 24.26 -4.35 -0.42
C LEU A 697 23.57 -3.51 -1.48
N ALA A 698 22.59 -4.06 -2.23
CA ALA A 698 21.82 -3.28 -3.19
C ALA A 698 20.96 -2.21 -2.48
N ARG A 699 20.26 -2.56 -1.39
CA ARG A 699 19.51 -1.60 -0.57
C ARG A 699 20.44 -0.52 0.00
N ALA A 700 21.56 -0.91 0.62
CA ALA A 700 22.51 0.05 1.18
C ALA A 700 23.15 0.96 0.12
N SER A 701 23.46 0.42 -1.06
CA SER A 701 24.00 1.18 -2.20
C SER A 701 23.05 2.31 -2.62
N ASP A 702 21.77 1.98 -2.87
CA ASP A 702 20.75 2.97 -3.26
C ASP A 702 20.56 4.07 -2.20
N LEU A 703 20.41 3.68 -0.93
CA LEU A 703 20.22 4.62 0.18
C LEU A 703 21.45 5.54 0.40
N VAL A 704 22.69 5.05 0.21
CA VAL A 704 23.88 5.92 0.21
C VAL A 704 23.82 6.96 -0.90
N GLY A 705 23.22 6.61 -2.06
CA GLY A 705 22.96 7.54 -3.16
C GLY A 705 22.06 8.72 -2.79
N LYS A 706 21.28 8.65 -1.70
CA LYS A 706 20.45 9.79 -1.21
C LYS A 706 21.28 10.98 -0.73
N TYR A 707 22.51 10.76 -0.26
CA TYR A 707 23.34 11.86 0.24
C TYR A 707 23.83 12.82 -0.85
N VAL A 708 24.03 12.35 -2.10
CA VAL A 708 24.58 13.17 -3.18
C VAL A 708 23.47 13.95 -3.86
N GLY A 709 23.57 15.28 -3.84
CA GLY A 709 22.47 16.18 -4.17
C GLY A 709 21.29 16.06 -3.17
N GLY A 710 21.53 15.51 -1.98
CA GLY A 710 20.50 15.29 -0.97
C GLY A 710 20.12 16.56 -0.22
N MET A 711 18.89 16.58 0.30
CA MET A 711 18.31 17.68 1.07
C MET A 711 17.65 17.11 2.33
N TYR A 712 18.11 17.51 3.51
CA TYR A 712 17.38 17.26 4.75
C TYR A 712 16.06 18.04 4.73
N THR A 713 14.94 17.36 4.99
CA THR A 713 13.62 17.99 5.09
C THR A 713 13.16 18.07 6.54
N HIS A 714 12.41 19.13 6.86
CA HIS A 714 11.84 19.36 8.18
C HIS A 714 10.39 19.81 8.04
N ARG A 715 9.46 19.04 8.62
CA ARG A 715 8.03 19.34 8.64
C ARG A 715 7.76 20.36 9.75
N ASP A 716 7.37 21.57 9.36
CA ASP A 716 6.96 22.64 10.29
C ASP A 716 5.99 23.64 9.63
N VAL A 717 5.45 24.55 10.43
CA VAL A 717 4.54 25.62 10.00
C VAL A 717 5.30 26.82 9.42
N PRO A 718 4.67 27.63 8.54
CA PRO A 718 5.27 28.86 8.05
C PRO A 718 5.69 29.80 9.20
N GLY A 719 6.92 30.32 9.12
CA GLY A 719 7.50 31.18 10.16
C GLY A 719 8.30 30.45 11.25
N ALA A 720 8.42 29.11 11.18
CA ALA A 720 9.32 28.36 12.04
C ALA A 720 10.80 28.80 11.88
N SER A 721 11.60 28.66 12.95
CA SER A 721 13.02 29.04 12.96
C SER A 721 13.95 28.05 12.27
N VAL A 722 13.48 26.82 12.00
CA VAL A 722 14.22 25.78 11.28
C VAL A 722 13.85 25.85 9.80
N ALA A 723 14.86 25.87 8.92
CA ALA A 723 14.62 25.84 7.48
C ALA A 723 13.97 24.51 7.07
N ALA A 724 12.84 24.57 6.37
CA ALA A 724 12.09 23.39 5.92
C ALA A 724 12.90 22.45 5.00
N MET A 725 13.92 22.98 4.31
CA MET A 725 14.90 22.21 3.55
C MET A 725 16.30 22.74 3.78
N ARG A 726 17.28 21.85 3.98
CA ARG A 726 18.71 22.17 4.09
C ARG A 726 19.54 21.19 3.27
N PRO A 727 20.47 21.65 2.41
CA PRO A 727 21.40 20.76 1.73
C PRO A 727 22.18 19.85 2.69
N VAL A 728 22.41 18.61 2.26
CA VAL A 728 23.36 17.71 2.93
C VAL A 728 24.76 18.33 2.91
N ASP A 729 25.46 18.29 4.04
CA ASP A 729 26.76 18.94 4.20
C ASP A 729 27.79 18.41 3.18
N PRO A 730 28.55 19.27 2.46
CA PRO A 730 29.41 18.83 1.35
C PRO A 730 30.46 17.78 1.72
N ALA A 731 30.89 17.72 2.98
CA ALA A 731 31.77 16.67 3.48
C ALA A 731 31.08 15.29 3.49
N LYS A 732 29.81 15.23 3.89
CA LYS A 732 28.98 14.02 3.95
C LYS A 732 28.57 13.55 2.55
N GLN A 733 28.27 14.48 1.63
CA GLN A 733 28.07 14.14 0.21
C GLN A 733 29.31 13.47 -0.40
N ARG A 734 30.51 14.02 -0.13
CA ARG A 734 31.79 13.44 -0.57
C ARG A 734 32.15 12.13 0.14
N GLU A 735 31.74 11.94 1.39
CA GLU A 735 31.87 10.67 2.12
C GLU A 735 31.05 9.57 1.44
N ALA A 736 29.77 9.82 1.15
CA ALA A 736 28.89 8.90 0.44
C ALA A 736 29.40 8.59 -0.98
N LEU A 737 29.79 9.62 -1.74
CA LEU A 737 30.34 9.43 -3.09
C LEU A 737 31.63 8.60 -3.09
N ARG A 738 32.53 8.79 -2.10
CA ARG A 738 33.73 7.95 -1.95
C ARG A 738 33.39 6.51 -1.54
N PHE A 739 32.42 6.31 -0.66
CA PHE A 739 31.96 4.97 -0.26
C PHE A 739 31.47 4.17 -1.48
N LEU A 740 30.67 4.80 -2.35
CA LEU A 740 30.21 4.19 -3.59
C LEU A 740 31.36 3.97 -4.59
N ALA A 741 32.18 4.99 -4.84
CA ALA A 741 33.28 4.92 -5.80
C ALA A 741 34.35 3.85 -5.44
N GLN A 742 34.82 3.87 -4.19
CA GLN A 742 35.93 3.03 -3.74
C GLN A 742 35.49 1.65 -3.26
N GLY A 743 34.27 1.52 -2.74
CA GLY A 743 33.66 0.27 -2.32
C GLY A 743 32.82 -0.37 -3.42
N ILE A 744 31.58 0.09 -3.56
CA ILE A 744 30.54 -0.53 -4.40
C ILE A 744 30.94 -0.62 -5.89
N PHE A 745 31.56 0.41 -6.45
CA PHE A 745 32.03 0.41 -7.83
C PHE A 745 33.40 -0.27 -8.01
N SER A 746 34.00 -0.88 -6.99
CA SER A 746 35.19 -1.71 -7.16
C SER A 746 34.83 -3.16 -7.50
N ALA A 747 35.42 -3.69 -8.58
CA ALA A 747 35.29 -5.12 -8.90
C ALA A 747 35.90 -6.03 -7.81
N ASP A 748 36.89 -5.53 -7.08
CA ASP A 748 37.57 -6.28 -6.02
C ASP A 748 36.74 -6.40 -4.73
N SER A 749 35.61 -5.68 -4.63
CA SER A 749 34.63 -5.88 -3.56
C SER A 749 33.78 -7.13 -3.75
N PHE A 750 33.88 -7.82 -4.89
CA PHE A 750 33.06 -8.98 -5.28
C PHE A 750 33.93 -10.18 -5.68
N ARG A 751 34.98 -10.45 -4.90
CA ARG A 751 35.85 -11.62 -5.07
C ARG A 751 35.37 -12.77 -4.18
N PHE A 752 35.21 -13.93 -4.81
CA PHE A 752 34.82 -15.18 -4.17
C PHE A 752 35.84 -16.27 -4.52
N LYS A 753 36.04 -17.23 -3.61
CA LYS A 753 36.90 -18.40 -3.86
C LYS A 753 36.35 -19.23 -5.04
N PRO A 754 37.19 -19.67 -5.99
CA PRO A 754 36.74 -20.56 -7.07
C PRO A 754 36.03 -21.81 -6.56
N GLU A 755 36.56 -22.41 -5.49
CA GLU A 755 36.03 -23.65 -4.90
C GLU A 755 34.61 -23.45 -4.35
N PHE A 756 34.34 -22.29 -3.76
CA PHE A 756 33.01 -21.90 -3.29
C PHE A 756 32.05 -21.66 -4.46
N LEU A 757 32.48 -20.96 -5.52
CA LEU A 757 31.65 -20.77 -6.70
C LEU A 757 31.28 -22.10 -7.37
N THR A 758 32.14 -23.13 -7.25
CA THR A 758 31.84 -24.50 -7.71
C THR A 758 31.05 -25.35 -6.71
N SER A 759 30.95 -24.97 -5.43
CA SER A 759 30.10 -25.67 -4.44
C SER A 759 28.64 -25.20 -4.46
N ILE A 760 28.38 -24.01 -5.02
CA ILE A 760 27.02 -23.49 -5.23
C ILE A 760 26.29 -24.36 -6.27
N THR A 761 25.37 -25.18 -5.79
CA THR A 761 24.57 -26.10 -6.60
C THR A 761 23.13 -25.61 -6.78
N THR A 762 22.36 -26.35 -7.56
CA THR A 762 20.90 -26.19 -7.73
C THR A 762 20.18 -27.38 -7.10
N ASP A 763 18.90 -27.19 -6.76
CA ASP A 763 18.02 -28.31 -6.51
C ASP A 763 17.74 -29.05 -7.84
N TYR A 764 18.10 -30.33 -7.90
CA TYR A 764 17.91 -31.18 -9.09
C TYR A 764 16.57 -31.94 -9.05
N VAL A 765 15.85 -31.92 -7.93
CA VAL A 765 14.50 -32.47 -7.78
C VAL A 765 13.47 -31.39 -8.15
N GLU A 766 13.63 -30.17 -7.64
CA GLU A 766 12.77 -29.02 -7.96
C GLU A 766 13.53 -27.89 -8.69
N PHE A 767 14.00 -28.17 -9.90
CA PHE A 767 14.78 -27.24 -10.73
C PHE A 767 14.12 -25.86 -10.96
N ASN A 768 12.79 -25.78 -10.87
CA ASN A 768 12.03 -24.55 -11.00
C ASN A 768 12.10 -23.63 -9.77
N ARG A 769 12.53 -24.11 -8.59
CA ARG A 769 12.68 -23.28 -7.40
C ARG A 769 13.73 -22.18 -7.58
N ALA A 770 14.87 -22.51 -8.20
CA ALA A 770 16.07 -21.69 -8.04
C ALA A 770 17.19 -21.95 -9.09
N GLY A 771 17.19 -21.23 -10.23
CA GLY A 771 18.27 -21.28 -11.23
C GLY A 771 19.60 -20.64 -10.75
N PHE A 772 20.75 -20.96 -11.36
CA PHE A 772 22.10 -20.54 -10.92
C PHE A 772 22.26 -19.04 -10.58
N VAL A 773 23.03 -18.72 -9.54
CA VAL A 773 23.36 -17.32 -9.17
C VAL A 773 24.35 -16.73 -10.16
N ASN A 774 23.85 -15.85 -11.04
CA ASN A 774 24.69 -15.10 -11.97
C ASN A 774 25.42 -13.96 -11.21
N ILE A 775 26.66 -14.21 -10.77
CA ILE A 775 27.47 -13.23 -10.02
C ILE A 775 27.59 -11.89 -10.78
N PRO A 776 27.93 -11.83 -12.09
CA PRO A 776 27.90 -10.58 -12.84
C PRO A 776 26.58 -9.80 -12.77
N ALA A 777 25.43 -10.47 -12.84
CA ALA A 777 24.12 -9.82 -12.73
C ALA A 777 23.81 -9.35 -11.30
N ALA A 778 24.20 -10.12 -10.28
CA ALA A 778 24.04 -9.73 -8.87
C ALA A 778 24.92 -8.52 -8.50
N VAL A 779 26.18 -8.50 -8.97
CA VAL A 779 27.09 -7.35 -8.84
C VAL A 779 26.53 -6.12 -9.55
N ALA A 780 26.04 -6.28 -10.79
CA ALA A 780 25.36 -5.20 -11.49
C ALA A 780 24.17 -4.67 -10.67
N ARG A 781 23.27 -5.52 -10.18
CA ARG A 781 22.12 -5.09 -9.35
C ARG A 781 22.52 -4.20 -8.16
N VAL A 782 23.63 -4.50 -7.48
CA VAL A 782 24.16 -3.67 -6.38
C VAL A 782 24.69 -2.32 -6.87
N GLN A 783 25.38 -2.30 -8.01
CA GLN A 783 26.01 -1.10 -8.56
C GLN A 783 25.01 -0.18 -9.28
N LEU A 784 24.00 -0.73 -9.95
CA LEU A 784 23.14 0.05 -10.83
C LEU A 784 22.16 0.95 -10.07
N GLY A 785 21.61 0.54 -8.93
CA GLY A 785 20.68 1.38 -8.15
C GLY A 785 21.26 2.75 -7.79
N SER A 786 22.44 2.76 -7.17
CA SER A 786 23.14 4.02 -6.86
C SER A 786 23.63 4.74 -8.11
N LEU A 787 24.04 4.03 -9.17
CA LEU A 787 24.46 4.68 -10.42
C LEU A 787 23.29 5.38 -11.15
N ASP A 788 22.12 4.76 -11.17
CA ASP A 788 20.88 5.35 -11.71
C ASP A 788 20.51 6.60 -10.91
N ARG A 789 20.49 6.51 -9.58
CA ARG A 789 20.20 7.66 -8.71
C ARG A 789 21.21 8.80 -8.84
N LEU A 790 22.49 8.52 -9.09
CA LEU A 790 23.53 9.55 -9.27
C LEU A 790 23.51 10.19 -10.67
N LEU A 791 22.94 9.52 -11.66
CA LEU A 791 22.81 10.01 -13.04
C LEU A 791 21.39 10.48 -13.41
N GLN A 792 20.42 10.39 -12.49
CA GLN A 792 19.05 10.86 -12.72
C GLN A 792 18.96 12.40 -12.80
N ALA A 793 18.02 12.89 -13.60
CA ALA A 793 17.80 14.33 -13.79
C ALA A 793 17.55 15.09 -12.47
N GLN A 794 16.86 14.49 -11.50
CA GLN A 794 16.47 15.17 -10.25
C GLN A 794 17.66 15.40 -9.32
N THR A 795 18.61 14.45 -9.25
CA THR A 795 19.89 14.64 -8.56
C THR A 795 20.72 15.72 -9.27
N ALA A 796 20.74 15.71 -10.61
CA ALA A 796 21.45 16.72 -11.40
C ALA A 796 20.89 18.14 -11.17
N ILE A 797 19.56 18.32 -11.20
CA ILE A 797 18.88 19.59 -10.91
C ILE A 797 19.27 20.10 -9.52
N ARG A 798 19.10 19.27 -8.47
CA ARG A 798 19.48 19.67 -7.10
C ARG A 798 20.93 20.09 -6.98
N LEU A 799 21.87 19.34 -7.59
CA LEU A 799 23.30 19.67 -7.60
C LEU A 799 23.62 21.03 -8.25
N MET A 800 22.84 21.46 -9.24
CA MET A 800 22.98 22.78 -9.86
C MET A 800 22.28 23.89 -9.07
N GLU A 801 21.19 23.58 -8.38
CA GLU A 801 20.46 24.53 -7.54
C GLU A 801 21.07 24.70 -6.13
N LEU A 802 21.97 23.83 -5.68
CA LEU A 802 22.66 23.94 -4.38
C LEU A 802 23.13 25.37 -3.99
N PRO A 803 23.69 26.20 -4.89
CA PRO A 803 24.09 27.58 -4.57
C PRO A 803 22.93 28.53 -4.22
N ALA A 804 21.68 28.21 -4.60
CA ALA A 804 20.48 28.95 -4.24
C ALA A 804 20.00 28.63 -2.82
N TYR A 805 20.27 27.42 -2.32
CA TYR A 805 19.87 26.94 -0.98
C TYR A 805 20.86 27.31 0.14
N VAL A 806 21.95 28.03 -0.15
CA VAL A 806 22.96 28.42 0.86
C VAL A 806 23.38 29.90 0.76
N PRO A 807 23.82 30.53 1.87
CA PRO A 807 24.42 31.86 1.85
C PRO A 807 25.62 31.96 0.91
N VAL A 808 25.87 33.15 0.36
CA VAL A 808 26.97 33.42 -0.59
C VAL A 808 28.34 32.96 -0.04
N SER A 809 28.58 33.13 1.26
CA SER A 809 29.80 32.71 1.96
C SER A 809 30.03 31.18 1.96
N GLN A 810 28.95 30.39 1.88
CA GLN A 810 28.99 28.92 1.90
C GLN A 810 29.01 28.28 0.50
N ARG A 811 28.80 29.07 -0.57
CA ARG A 811 28.84 28.57 -1.96
C ARG A 811 30.20 27.99 -2.34
N LYS A 812 31.29 28.51 -1.78
CA LYS A 812 32.65 28.02 -2.01
C LYS A 812 32.87 26.71 -1.24
N GLY A 813 32.95 25.60 -1.95
CA GLY A 813 33.18 24.27 -1.38
C GLY A 813 31.97 23.34 -1.41
N LEU A 814 30.82 23.80 -1.92
CA LEU A 814 29.73 22.92 -2.35
C LEU A 814 30.26 21.83 -3.30
N ILE A 815 29.61 20.66 -3.30
CA ILE A 815 29.82 19.67 -4.34
C ILE A 815 29.13 20.12 -5.63
N SER A 816 29.72 19.83 -6.77
CA SER A 816 29.16 20.20 -8.08
C SER A 816 28.80 18.96 -8.90
N ILE A 817 27.89 19.12 -9.85
CA ILE A 817 27.55 18.08 -10.83
C ILE A 817 28.78 17.56 -11.60
N GLY A 818 29.74 18.43 -11.95
CA GLY A 818 31.00 18.04 -12.58
C GLY A 818 31.94 17.27 -11.63
N GLU A 819 31.93 17.57 -10.34
CA GLU A 819 32.65 16.77 -9.34
C GLU A 819 32.06 15.36 -9.21
N VAL A 820 30.72 15.24 -9.22
CA VAL A 820 30.02 13.94 -9.17
C VAL A 820 30.31 13.12 -10.43
N TYR A 821 30.06 13.66 -11.63
CA TYR A 821 30.28 12.97 -12.89
C TYR A 821 31.76 12.65 -13.13
N GLY A 822 32.68 13.57 -12.80
CA GLY A 822 34.12 13.32 -12.85
C GLY A 822 34.59 12.22 -11.90
N THR A 823 34.03 12.15 -10.68
CA THR A 823 34.33 11.08 -9.72
C THR A 823 33.79 9.73 -10.22
N LEU A 824 32.54 9.68 -10.69
CA LEU A 824 31.94 8.48 -11.28
C LEU A 824 32.79 7.95 -12.44
N GLN A 825 33.06 8.79 -13.45
CA GLN A 825 33.85 8.41 -14.61
C GLN A 825 35.24 7.93 -14.20
N SER A 826 35.98 8.70 -13.39
CA SER A 826 37.35 8.35 -13.03
C SER A 826 37.47 7.12 -12.12
N SER A 827 36.40 6.74 -11.43
CA SER A 827 36.30 5.51 -10.64
C SER A 827 35.90 4.30 -11.49
N ILE A 828 34.91 4.47 -12.37
CA ILE A 828 34.41 3.39 -13.26
C ILE A 828 35.42 3.06 -14.36
N TRP A 829 36.26 4.03 -14.76
CA TRP A 829 37.28 3.90 -15.81
C TRP A 829 38.70 4.03 -15.27
N SER A 830 38.92 3.65 -14.00
CA SER A 830 40.21 3.79 -13.30
C SER A 830 41.38 3.13 -14.04
N GLU A 831 41.11 2.04 -14.73
CA GLU A 831 42.04 1.19 -15.48
C GLU A 831 42.61 1.88 -16.73
N LEU A 832 41.91 2.88 -17.30
CA LEU A 832 42.41 3.63 -18.47
C LEU A 832 43.72 4.38 -18.15
N LYS A 833 43.92 4.75 -16.87
CA LYS A 833 45.14 5.40 -16.38
C LYS A 833 46.31 4.44 -16.26
N THR A 834 46.07 3.20 -15.83
CA THR A 834 47.11 2.19 -15.62
C THR A 834 47.47 1.45 -16.90
N GLY A 835 46.51 1.28 -17.83
CA GLY A 835 46.66 0.44 -19.00
C GLY A 835 46.70 -1.06 -18.71
N GLY A 836 46.33 -1.46 -17.48
CA GLY A 836 46.21 -2.85 -17.08
C GLY A 836 44.97 -3.53 -17.65
N ASP A 837 44.82 -4.82 -17.34
CA ASP A 837 43.65 -5.59 -17.76
C ASP A 837 42.37 -5.18 -17.03
N ILE A 838 41.26 -5.22 -17.78
CA ILE A 838 39.95 -4.80 -17.28
C ILE A 838 39.11 -6.04 -17.01
N ASP A 839 38.85 -6.29 -15.72
CA ASP A 839 38.06 -7.40 -15.19
C ASP A 839 36.64 -7.52 -15.82
N PRO A 840 36.07 -8.73 -16.02
CA PRO A 840 34.73 -8.89 -16.57
C PRO A 840 33.61 -8.12 -15.85
N LEU A 841 33.63 -8.03 -14.51
CA LEU A 841 32.67 -7.26 -13.71
C LEU A 841 32.85 -5.75 -13.97
N ARG A 842 34.11 -5.29 -14.02
CA ARG A 842 34.46 -3.91 -14.38
C ARG A 842 33.96 -3.54 -15.77
N ARG A 843 34.18 -4.40 -16.78
CA ARG A 843 33.69 -4.21 -18.16
C ARG A 843 32.16 -4.12 -18.22
N ASN A 844 31.46 -4.87 -17.38
CA ASN A 844 29.99 -4.79 -17.30
C ASN A 844 29.53 -3.45 -16.72
N LEU A 845 30.11 -3.00 -15.59
CA LEU A 845 29.81 -1.67 -15.03
C LEU A 845 30.12 -0.54 -16.03
N GLN A 846 31.22 -0.66 -16.78
CA GLN A 846 31.60 0.29 -17.83
C GLN A 846 30.57 0.35 -18.98
N ARG A 847 30.04 -0.80 -19.44
CA ARG A 847 28.93 -0.83 -20.42
C ARG A 847 27.64 -0.23 -19.86
N GLU A 848 27.28 -0.56 -18.63
CA GLU A 848 26.08 -0.05 -17.97
C GLU A 848 26.12 1.45 -17.71
N TYR A 849 27.30 1.98 -17.39
CA TYR A 849 27.56 3.42 -17.37
C TYR A 849 27.30 4.04 -18.73
N LEU A 850 27.89 3.50 -19.81
CA LEU A 850 27.68 4.02 -21.17
C LEU A 850 26.21 3.97 -21.62
N ARG A 851 25.44 2.94 -21.24
CA ARG A 851 23.98 2.87 -21.49
C ARG A 851 23.23 4.01 -20.81
N ARG A 852 23.61 4.40 -19.59
CA ARG A 852 23.03 5.55 -18.86
C ARG A 852 23.46 6.89 -19.46
N ILE A 853 24.71 7.01 -19.92
CA ILE A 853 25.18 8.17 -20.69
C ILE A 853 24.39 8.31 -21.98
N GLN A 854 24.15 7.23 -22.74
CA GLN A 854 23.28 7.24 -23.91
C GLN A 854 21.87 7.72 -23.54
N ALA A 855 21.23 7.09 -22.55
CA ALA A 855 19.85 7.39 -22.19
C ALA A 855 19.63 8.87 -21.80
N ASN A 856 20.63 9.50 -21.19
CA ASN A 856 20.63 10.93 -20.90
C ASN A 856 20.92 11.78 -22.16
N LEU A 857 21.91 11.40 -22.98
CA LEU A 857 22.35 12.22 -24.12
C LEU A 857 21.44 12.14 -25.37
N THR A 858 20.56 11.14 -25.50
CA THR A 858 19.74 10.93 -26.71
C THR A 858 18.23 11.15 -26.54
N LYS A 859 17.69 11.11 -25.30
CA LYS A 859 16.28 11.42 -25.03
C LYS A 859 15.99 12.92 -25.17
N SER A 860 14.79 13.27 -25.63
CA SER A 860 14.36 14.67 -25.71
C SER A 860 14.20 15.28 -24.30
N GLY A 861 14.54 16.57 -24.13
CA GLY A 861 14.60 17.21 -22.81
C GLY A 861 13.29 17.18 -22.00
N ALA A 862 12.13 17.16 -22.67
CA ALA A 862 10.83 17.01 -22.03
C ALA A 862 10.55 15.56 -21.56
N ALA A 863 11.12 14.55 -22.24
CA ALA A 863 10.97 13.14 -21.90
C ALA A 863 12.07 12.61 -20.95
N SER A 864 13.18 13.33 -20.80
CA SER A 864 14.24 13.04 -19.82
C SER A 864 14.14 13.88 -18.54
N GLY A 865 13.36 14.97 -18.54
CA GLY A 865 13.33 15.96 -17.46
C GLY A 865 14.65 16.70 -17.26
N GLN A 866 15.61 16.57 -18.20
CA GLN A 866 16.99 16.95 -17.98
C GLN A 866 17.26 18.42 -18.29
N PHE A 867 17.80 19.13 -17.30
CA PHE A 867 18.21 20.52 -17.42
C PHE A 867 19.36 20.71 -18.41
N ALA A 868 19.35 21.80 -19.18
CA ALA A 868 20.30 22.03 -20.28
C ALA A 868 21.78 22.04 -19.83
N ASP A 869 22.07 22.60 -18.66
CA ASP A 869 23.43 22.64 -18.12
C ASP A 869 23.92 21.26 -17.64
N ALA A 870 23.03 20.40 -17.11
CA ALA A 870 23.37 19.02 -16.80
C ALA A 870 23.74 18.23 -18.06
N TYR A 871 22.97 18.43 -19.13
CA TYR A 871 23.28 17.84 -20.44
C TYR A 871 24.65 18.31 -20.95
N ALA A 872 24.94 19.61 -20.86
CA ALA A 872 26.22 20.18 -21.30
C ALA A 872 27.41 19.61 -20.51
N VAL A 873 27.31 19.53 -19.17
CA VAL A 873 28.36 18.96 -18.32
C VAL A 873 28.53 17.46 -18.57
N LEU A 874 27.43 16.70 -18.70
CA LEU A 874 27.49 15.26 -19.02
C LEU A 874 28.14 15.02 -20.39
N ARG A 875 27.80 15.83 -21.39
CA ARG A 875 28.40 15.76 -22.74
C ARG A 875 29.89 16.11 -22.72
N LEU A 876 30.33 17.06 -21.88
CA LEU A 876 31.74 17.38 -21.71
C LEU A 876 32.52 16.17 -21.14
N HIS A 877 32.01 15.53 -20.09
CA HIS A 877 32.61 14.31 -19.53
C HIS A 877 32.63 13.16 -20.56
N ALA A 878 31.55 12.97 -21.32
CA ALA A 878 31.50 11.98 -22.40
C ALA A 878 32.55 12.23 -23.50
N VAL A 879 32.80 13.48 -23.89
CA VAL A 879 33.88 13.83 -24.83
C VAL A 879 35.27 13.55 -24.24
N GLN A 880 35.48 13.84 -22.94
CA GLN A 880 36.71 13.49 -22.24
C GLN A 880 36.93 11.97 -22.24
N LEU A 881 35.90 11.19 -21.88
CA LEU A 881 35.95 9.73 -21.88
C LEU A 881 36.27 9.16 -23.26
N GLN A 882 35.70 9.73 -24.33
CA GLN A 882 36.02 9.34 -25.70
C GLN A 882 37.52 9.51 -26.01
N SER A 883 38.16 10.56 -25.48
CA SER A 883 39.60 10.79 -25.62
C SER A 883 40.43 9.78 -24.81
N GLU A 884 40.02 9.52 -23.56
CA GLU A 884 40.67 8.54 -22.66
C GLU A 884 40.60 7.12 -23.25
N LEU A 885 39.46 6.73 -23.83
CA LEU A 885 39.27 5.45 -24.53
C LEU A 885 40.18 5.32 -25.77
N ARG A 886 40.28 6.37 -26.60
CA ARG A 886 41.21 6.39 -27.77
C ARG A 886 42.66 6.17 -27.34
N ALA A 887 43.09 6.76 -26.23
CA ALA A 887 44.45 6.60 -25.71
C ALA A 887 44.72 5.21 -25.09
N ALA A 888 43.67 4.46 -24.75
CA ALA A 888 43.76 3.16 -24.09
C ALA A 888 43.49 1.95 -25.01
N GLN A 889 42.82 2.13 -26.15
CA GLN A 889 42.29 1.08 -27.03
C GLN A 889 43.29 -0.03 -27.44
N GLY A 890 44.60 0.28 -27.47
CA GLY A 890 45.67 -0.68 -27.79
C GLY A 890 46.27 -1.47 -26.62
N LYS A 891 45.81 -1.25 -25.37
CA LYS A 891 46.43 -1.80 -24.14
C LYS A 891 45.64 -3.00 -23.58
N GLY A 892 46.32 -3.87 -22.84
CA GLY A 892 45.73 -5.06 -22.20
C GLY A 892 45.48 -6.25 -23.14
N SER A 893 44.75 -7.24 -22.62
CA SER A 893 44.36 -8.51 -23.25
C SER A 893 43.52 -8.32 -24.51
N LEU A 894 43.20 -9.42 -25.20
CA LEU A 894 42.28 -9.40 -26.34
C LEU A 894 40.89 -8.87 -25.93
N GLU A 895 40.37 -9.34 -24.80
CA GLU A 895 39.05 -8.98 -24.27
C GLU A 895 39.02 -7.53 -23.79
N THR A 896 40.11 -7.06 -23.16
CA THR A 896 40.29 -5.65 -22.76
C THR A 896 40.27 -4.75 -24.01
N ARG A 897 41.09 -5.04 -25.02
CA ARG A 897 41.13 -4.24 -26.27
C ARG A 897 39.82 -4.27 -27.04
N ALA A 898 39.17 -5.43 -27.11
CA ALA A 898 37.85 -5.57 -27.75
C ALA A 898 36.78 -4.73 -27.04
N HIS A 899 36.75 -4.75 -25.71
CA HIS A 899 35.83 -3.94 -24.93
C HIS A 899 36.09 -2.44 -25.02
N LEU A 900 37.36 -2.01 -25.04
CA LEU A 900 37.71 -0.59 -25.22
C LEU A 900 37.35 -0.10 -26.63
N ALA A 901 37.52 -0.93 -27.66
CA ALA A 901 37.08 -0.62 -29.02
C ALA A 901 35.54 -0.52 -29.14
N GLU A 902 34.80 -1.50 -28.59
CA GLU A 902 33.33 -1.50 -28.47
C GLU A 902 32.84 -0.22 -27.77
N SER A 903 33.41 0.09 -26.60
CA SER A 903 33.05 1.24 -25.78
C SER A 903 33.31 2.57 -26.49
N LEU A 904 34.43 2.67 -27.21
CA LEU A 904 34.77 3.84 -28.00
C LEU A 904 33.80 4.04 -29.17
N ASP A 905 33.47 2.97 -29.91
CA ASP A 905 32.56 3.06 -31.05
C ASP A 905 31.13 3.42 -30.61
N PHE A 906 30.65 2.77 -29.55
CA PHE A 906 29.36 3.07 -28.92
C PHE A 906 29.30 4.55 -28.49
N LEU A 907 30.26 5.03 -27.70
CA LEU A 907 30.27 6.42 -27.23
C LEU A 907 30.44 7.42 -28.37
N SER A 908 31.22 7.08 -29.40
CA SER A 908 31.37 7.89 -30.61
C SER A 908 30.07 8.00 -31.40
N THR A 909 29.26 6.94 -31.42
CA THR A 909 27.92 6.93 -32.05
C THR A 909 26.94 7.76 -31.24
N VAL A 910 26.90 7.59 -29.91
CA VAL A 910 26.06 8.39 -28.99
C VAL A 910 26.35 9.88 -29.12
N LEU A 911 27.63 10.30 -29.16
CA LEU A 911 28.00 11.71 -29.28
C LEU A 911 27.66 12.33 -30.65
N LYS A 912 27.50 11.52 -31.69
CA LYS A 912 27.09 11.93 -33.04
C LYS A 912 25.57 11.90 -33.27
N ALA A 913 24.84 11.11 -32.48
CA ALA A 913 23.40 10.95 -32.64
C ALA A 913 22.67 12.30 -32.47
N THR A 914 21.75 12.59 -33.39
CA THR A 914 20.78 13.67 -33.21
C THR A 914 19.75 13.26 -32.17
N MET A 915 19.22 14.23 -31.39
CA MET A 915 18.19 13.96 -30.38
C MET A 915 17.00 13.23 -31.01
N VAL A 916 16.55 12.15 -30.36
CA VAL A 916 15.40 11.38 -30.83
C VAL A 916 14.14 12.22 -30.57
N ARG A 917 13.41 12.54 -31.64
CA ARG A 917 12.01 12.98 -31.52
C ARG A 917 11.16 11.74 -31.19
N THR A 918 10.93 11.57 -29.89
CA THR A 918 9.90 10.71 -29.31
C THR A 918 8.56 11.42 -29.35
#